data_AF-A0A8C3PNM9-F1
#
_entry.id   AF-A0A8C3PNM9-F1
#
_cell.length_a   1.000
_cell.length_b   1.000
_cell.length_c   1.000
_cell.angle_alpha   90.00
_cell.angle_beta   90.00
_cell.angle_gamma   90.00
#
_symmetry.space_group_name_H-M   'P 1'
#
loop_
_entity.id
_entity.type
_entity.pdbx_description
1 polymer ?
#
loop_
_entity_poly.entity_id
_entity_poly.type
_entity_poly.pdbx_seq_one_letter_code
_entity_poly.pdbx_strand_id
1 'polypeptide(L)'
;MGFEAKTFLSDVGLKGYFIPFGFNVHLNAVQQIRNTWRCLPGAKLHHGFFIHVQAVQGVLTSGHVLLSSDRAHDDAGPAARNRFRPGDADHQFDVLAVVGHPSQELLPRHELPKDLRGVLQLLDQRFDVVEQCLLVDILDALGGHLVTAQVLQDVFEIGAWPVDEEPPFGVSPEFGLAGEHLRQLGARVFLQGAQRCQVRIAAVEALCMLAQSSPSFAEKCLDFLVDMFNDEIEEVRLQSIHTMRKISNNITLREDQLDTVLAVLEDSSRDIREALHELLCCTNVSTKEGIHLALVELLKNLTKYPTDRESIWKCLKFLGSRHPTLVLPLVPELLSTHPFFDTPEPDMDDPAYIAVLVLIFNAAKSCPTMPALFSDHTFRHYAYLRDSLSHLVPPLRLPGRKLLSSPVSPSVTPHEDPSQQFLHQSLERVYNLQHLDPQGIQELLEFTIRDLQRLGELQSELAGMADFTATYLQCQLLLIKALQEKLWNVAAPLYLKQNALASAAAKQILEETYKMEFMYSGVESRQVVIIHHMRLQAKALQLIVTARTTRGVEPLFGMCEKFLQEVDSFQRCFISELPHMQGSFVDKLLDLMPRLVTSKPSEVVKILQTTLRQSTFLHLPLPEQLHRATANIIEPTGESDNPLRFTSGLVVALDVDATLEHVQDPQGTVKVQVLYPDGQAQIIHPKPADFRNPGPGRHRLITQVYLSHTAWTEPCQIEVRLLLAYNSNRSKASSKIPKSGWSESLEAFPQSDNGIEGTIPFSKPVKVYIMPKPARR
;
A
#
# COMPACT_ATOMS: atom_id res chain seq x y z
N MET A 1 34.70 54.60 -20.94
CA MET A 1 34.76 54.80 -19.47
C MET A 1 34.71 53.42 -18.84
N GLY A 2 35.74 52.90 -18.16
CA GLY A 2 37.13 53.35 -18.06
C GLY A 2 37.96 52.40 -17.17
N PHE A 3 39.02 51.81 -17.72
CA PHE A 3 39.99 50.86 -17.12
C PHE A 3 39.41 49.54 -16.57
N GLU A 4 39.88 48.32 -16.87
CA GLU A 4 41.22 47.71 -17.14
C GLU A 4 42.07 47.40 -15.89
N ALA A 5 42.89 46.32 -15.82
CA ALA A 5 42.90 45.03 -16.54
C ALA A 5 43.98 44.06 -15.98
N LYS A 6 43.68 42.73 -15.91
CA LYS A 6 44.63 41.57 -15.88
C LYS A 6 45.58 41.51 -14.65
N THR A 7 46.39 40.47 -14.36
CA THR A 7 46.85 39.19 -15.01
C THR A 7 46.71 37.99 -14.02
N PHE A 8 46.43 36.73 -14.40
CA PHE A 8 47.34 35.69 -14.96
C PHE A 8 48.65 35.49 -14.13
N LEU A 9 49.14 34.33 -13.67
CA LEU A 9 48.91 32.85 -13.83
C LEU A 9 49.28 32.16 -12.47
N SER A 10 49.04 30.88 -12.12
CA SER A 10 48.30 29.69 -12.64
C SER A 10 47.90 28.80 -11.40
N ASP A 11 47.81 27.46 -11.27
CA ASP A 11 48.06 26.24 -12.11
C ASP A 11 47.41 24.95 -11.52
N VAL A 12 47.67 23.78 -12.15
CA VAL A 12 47.50 22.34 -11.73
C VAL A 12 46.61 21.95 -10.53
N GLY A 13 45.60 21.10 -10.80
CA GLY A 13 45.52 19.77 -10.13
C GLY A 13 44.34 19.43 -9.20
N LEU A 14 43.36 18.67 -9.70
CA LEU A 14 42.31 18.03 -8.89
C LEU A 14 42.65 16.56 -8.56
N LYS A 15 42.85 16.24 -7.28
CA LYS A 15 42.78 14.93 -6.57
C LYS A 15 43.04 15.23 -5.08
N GLY A 16 42.36 14.67 -4.07
CA GLY A 16 41.50 13.50 -4.05
C GLY A 16 42.10 12.44 -3.12
N TYR A 17 41.77 12.50 -1.81
CA TYR A 17 42.35 11.62 -0.78
C TYR A 17 41.30 11.05 0.18
N PHE A 18 41.44 9.76 0.46
CA PHE A 18 40.73 9.02 1.51
C PHE A 18 41.25 9.43 2.91
N ILE A 19 40.36 9.38 3.91
CA ILE A 19 40.72 9.14 5.31
C ILE A 19 39.80 8.01 5.83
N PRO A 20 40.32 6.96 6.50
CA PRO A 20 39.55 5.72 6.72
C PRO A 20 38.79 5.67 8.05
N PHE A 21 37.74 4.85 8.10
CA PHE A 21 37.16 4.37 9.36
C PHE A 21 38.16 3.45 10.09
N GLY A 22 38.38 3.71 11.38
CA GLY A 22 39.21 2.87 12.26
C GLY A 22 38.54 2.61 13.60
N PHE A 23 38.23 1.34 13.89
CA PHE A 23 37.69 0.90 15.19
C PHE A 23 38.71 1.14 16.31
N ASN A 24 38.38 1.94 17.34
CA ASN A 24 39.15 1.90 18.60
C ASN A 24 38.45 2.44 19.88
N VAL A 25 37.18 2.11 20.13
CA VAL A 25 36.52 2.40 21.43
C VAL A 25 35.68 1.21 21.92
N HIS A 26 36.32 0.08 22.29
CA HIS A 26 35.62 -1.02 22.98
C HIS A 26 36.54 -1.92 23.85
N LEU A 27 37.31 -1.33 24.79
CA LEU A 27 38.03 -2.12 25.81
C LEU A 27 37.76 -1.72 27.28
N ASN A 28 37.26 -0.52 27.56
CA ASN A 28 36.99 -0.09 28.95
C ASN A 28 35.68 -0.62 29.55
N ALA A 29 34.67 -0.92 28.72
CA ALA A 29 33.34 -1.32 29.20
C ALA A 29 33.32 -2.69 29.94
N VAL A 30 34.20 -3.62 29.56
CA VAL A 30 34.24 -4.98 30.13
C VAL A 30 34.87 -5.00 31.54
N GLN A 31 35.78 -4.07 31.82
CA GLN A 31 36.47 -3.98 33.11
C GLN A 31 35.53 -3.46 34.22
N GLN A 32 34.59 -2.57 33.85
CA GLN A 32 33.73 -1.87 34.81
C GLN A 32 32.56 -2.75 35.31
N ILE A 33 31.98 -3.58 34.43
CA ILE A 33 30.89 -4.52 34.79
C ILE A 33 31.35 -5.59 35.80
N ARG A 34 32.64 -5.96 35.78
CA ARG A 34 33.20 -7.00 36.66
C ARG A 34 33.32 -6.58 38.13
N ASN A 35 33.33 -5.28 38.41
CA ASN A 35 33.53 -4.74 39.76
C ASN A 35 32.21 -4.48 40.51
N THR A 36 31.10 -4.20 39.81
CA THR A 36 29.79 -3.98 40.44
C THR A 36 29.19 -5.25 41.06
N TRP A 37 29.62 -6.43 40.61
CA TRP A 37 29.13 -7.75 41.02
C TRP A 37 29.78 -8.33 42.30
N ARG A 38 30.24 -7.47 43.23
CA ARG A 38 30.82 -7.90 44.52
C ARG A 38 30.16 -7.33 45.78
N CYS A 39 29.13 -6.48 45.66
CA CYS A 39 28.54 -5.78 46.79
C CYS A 39 27.02 -5.90 46.87
N LEU A 40 26.50 -7.10 47.20
CA LEU A 40 25.21 -7.29 47.89
C LEU A 40 25.03 -8.77 48.31
N PRO A 41 24.87 -9.09 49.62
CA PRO A 41 24.62 -10.45 50.07
C PRO A 41 23.12 -10.79 50.12
N GLY A 42 22.74 -12.00 49.69
CA GLY A 42 21.50 -12.65 50.13
C GLY A 42 20.26 -12.47 49.25
N ALA A 43 20.25 -13.04 48.03
CA ALA A 43 19.02 -13.36 47.30
C ALA A 43 19.11 -14.79 46.73
N LYS A 44 18.06 -15.60 46.92
CA LYS A 44 17.96 -16.96 46.33
C LYS A 44 17.24 -16.87 44.98
N LEU A 45 17.93 -17.21 43.90
CA LEU A 45 17.33 -17.36 42.57
C LEU A 45 16.97 -18.83 42.32
N HIS A 46 15.71 -19.10 41.98
CA HIS A 46 15.29 -20.38 41.44
C HIS A 46 15.78 -20.54 39.99
N HIS A 47 16.11 -21.78 39.58
CA HIS A 47 16.51 -22.09 38.20
C HIS A 47 15.32 -21.99 37.23
N GLY A 48 15.56 -21.56 35.98
CA GLY A 48 14.57 -21.78 34.92
C GLY A 48 14.58 -20.92 33.65
N PHE A 49 15.66 -20.26 33.22
CA PHE A 49 15.73 -19.66 31.86
C PHE A 49 17.17 -19.54 31.36
N PHE A 50 17.62 -20.48 30.50
CA PHE A 50 18.98 -20.44 29.91
C PHE A 50 19.15 -21.32 28.64
N ILE A 51 18.30 -21.13 27.63
CA ILE A 51 18.48 -21.71 26.27
C ILE A 51 18.22 -20.61 25.23
N HIS A 52 18.87 -20.69 24.07
CA HIS A 52 18.86 -19.73 22.94
C HIS A 52 19.54 -18.37 23.17
N VAL A 53 20.88 -18.36 23.14
CA VAL A 53 21.64 -17.69 22.05
C VAL A 53 22.95 -18.47 21.81
N GLN A 54 23.00 -19.34 20.80
CA GLN A 54 24.26 -19.94 20.34
C GLN A 54 24.17 -20.45 18.90
N ALA A 55 24.37 -19.54 17.93
CA ALA A 55 24.61 -19.84 16.52
C ALA A 55 25.23 -18.60 15.83
N VAL A 56 25.82 -18.79 14.65
CA VAL A 56 26.34 -17.72 13.76
C VAL A 56 27.50 -16.87 14.36
N GLN A 57 28.65 -17.50 14.57
CA GLN A 57 29.91 -16.86 14.15
C GLN A 57 31.01 -17.87 13.83
N GLY A 58 31.58 -17.77 12.62
CA GLY A 58 32.67 -18.61 12.14
C GLY A 58 32.87 -18.47 10.62
N VAL A 59 34.05 -18.88 10.14
CA VAL A 59 34.57 -18.82 8.76
C VAL A 59 35.30 -17.50 8.38
N LEU A 60 36.54 -17.67 7.89
CA LEU A 60 37.56 -16.66 7.48
C LEU A 60 38.17 -15.83 8.64
N THR A 61 39.50 -15.68 8.79
CA THR A 61 40.64 -16.32 8.08
C THR A 61 41.88 -16.42 8.99
N SER A 62 42.81 -17.33 8.66
CA SER A 62 44.02 -17.62 9.44
C SER A 62 45.31 -17.13 8.77
N GLY A 63 46.34 -16.78 9.57
CA GLY A 63 47.73 -17.06 9.19
C GLY A 63 48.80 -15.99 9.46
N HIS A 64 49.71 -16.30 10.39
CA HIS A 64 51.12 -15.86 10.46
C HIS A 64 51.48 -14.36 10.66
N VAL A 65 52.66 -14.00 11.16
CA VAL A 65 53.49 -14.48 12.31
C VAL A 65 54.69 -13.53 12.46
N LEU A 66 55.04 -13.10 13.69
CA LEU A 66 56.41 -12.96 14.22
C LEU A 66 56.45 -12.33 15.64
N LEU A 67 57.63 -12.40 16.30
CA LEU A 67 57.87 -11.99 17.69
C LEU A 67 58.95 -10.90 17.82
N SER A 68 58.78 -9.95 18.73
CA SER A 68 59.79 -9.35 19.64
C SER A 68 59.06 -8.42 20.64
N SER A 69 59.32 -8.37 21.95
CA SER A 69 60.54 -7.95 22.69
C SER A 69 60.75 -6.42 22.62
N ASP A 70 61.05 -5.68 23.72
CA ASP A 70 61.41 -6.10 25.09
C ASP A 70 61.05 -5.08 26.21
N ARG A 71 61.41 -5.47 27.44
CA ARG A 71 61.59 -4.77 28.75
C ARG A 71 62.02 -3.28 28.76
N ALA A 72 62.01 -2.54 29.89
CA ALA A 72 61.34 -2.58 31.22
C ALA A 72 61.93 -1.46 32.14
N HIS A 73 61.33 -1.22 33.33
CA HIS A 73 61.95 -0.63 34.56
C HIS A 73 62.51 0.84 34.44
N ASP A 74 62.84 1.64 35.48
CA ASP A 74 62.55 1.79 36.93
C ASP A 74 63.12 3.18 37.36
N ASP A 75 62.87 3.84 38.50
CA ASP A 75 61.84 3.82 39.57
C ASP A 75 62.03 5.13 40.41
N ALA A 76 61.23 5.32 41.47
CA ALA A 76 61.47 6.13 42.67
C ALA A 76 61.21 7.66 42.65
N GLY A 77 60.59 8.14 43.74
CA GLY A 77 60.64 9.53 44.24
C GLY A 77 61.57 9.62 45.47
N PRO A 78 61.25 10.40 46.55
CA PRO A 78 60.12 11.32 46.74
C PRO A 78 60.51 12.65 47.48
N ALA A 79 59.52 13.31 48.12
CA ALA A 79 59.62 14.19 49.31
C ALA A 79 59.90 15.72 49.18
N ALA A 80 58.83 16.48 48.93
CA ALA A 80 58.28 17.60 49.74
C ALA A 80 59.17 18.70 50.39
N ARG A 81 58.77 19.99 50.19
CA ARG A 81 58.64 21.00 51.28
C ARG A 81 57.89 22.31 50.93
N ASN A 82 56.73 22.52 51.60
CA ASN A 82 56.30 23.71 52.35
C ASN A 82 56.31 25.18 51.82
N ARG A 83 55.14 25.84 52.06
CA ARG A 83 54.86 27.24 52.51
C ARG A 83 54.44 28.35 51.53
N PHE A 84 53.13 28.67 51.61
CA PHE A 84 52.47 29.98 51.86
C PHE A 84 52.65 31.21 50.93
N ARG A 85 51.48 31.86 50.69
CA ARG A 85 51.20 33.18 50.06
C ARG A 85 51.45 34.36 51.06
N PRO A 86 51.06 35.65 50.82
CA PRO A 86 50.51 36.34 49.62
C PRO A 86 51.18 37.70 49.27
N GLY A 87 50.61 38.42 48.29
CA GLY A 87 50.88 39.84 47.96
C GLY A 87 50.01 40.31 46.78
N ASP A 88 49.51 41.56 46.82
CA ASP A 88 48.41 42.07 45.97
C ASP A 88 48.82 43.21 45.01
N ALA A 89 47.98 43.47 43.99
CA ALA A 89 47.89 44.70 43.16
C ALA A 89 49.12 45.05 42.28
N ASP A 90 49.06 45.77 41.15
CA ASP A 90 48.02 46.10 40.13
C ASP A 90 48.77 46.70 38.90
N HIS A 91 48.23 47.12 37.74
CA HIS A 91 46.87 47.34 37.19
C HIS A 91 46.97 47.31 35.63
N GLN A 92 45.86 47.08 34.89
CA GLN A 92 45.43 47.77 33.63
C GLN A 92 44.74 46.89 32.55
N PHE A 93 43.50 47.31 32.19
CA PHE A 93 42.74 47.13 30.93
C PHE A 93 42.48 45.69 30.39
N ASP A 94 41.38 45.39 29.68
CA ASP A 94 40.42 46.28 28.99
C ASP A 94 38.94 45.82 29.06
N VAL A 95 38.03 46.59 28.44
CA VAL A 95 36.55 46.50 28.56
C VAL A 95 35.90 45.43 27.67
N LEU A 96 34.89 44.69 28.20
CA LEU A 96 33.67 44.29 27.47
C LEU A 96 32.53 43.84 28.41
N ALA A 97 31.29 43.73 27.88
CA ALA A 97 30.04 43.73 28.65
C ALA A 97 29.44 42.34 28.97
N VAL A 98 28.52 42.30 29.94
CA VAL A 98 27.91 41.07 30.49
C VAL A 98 26.50 40.82 29.95
N VAL A 99 26.30 39.67 29.33
CA VAL A 99 25.02 38.90 29.32
C VAL A 99 25.40 37.43 29.47
N GLY A 100 24.80 36.71 30.42
CA GLY A 100 25.13 35.30 30.69
C GLY A 100 23.89 34.42 30.76
N HIS A 101 23.90 33.32 30.01
CA HIS A 101 22.93 32.24 30.19
C HIS A 101 23.29 31.38 31.41
N PRO A 102 22.31 30.89 32.19
CA PRO A 102 22.49 29.75 33.06
C PRO A 102 22.43 28.45 32.24
N SER A 103 23.31 27.49 32.53
CA SER A 103 23.23 26.12 32.00
C SER A 103 22.48 25.24 33.00
N GLN A 104 21.41 24.56 32.57
CA GLN A 104 20.78 23.50 33.37
C GLN A 104 21.53 22.16 33.22
N GLU A 105 21.66 21.42 34.32
CA GLU A 105 22.23 20.07 34.32
C GLU A 105 21.11 19.02 34.10
N LEU A 106 21.28 18.15 33.11
CA LEU A 106 20.35 17.04 32.84
C LEU A 106 20.52 15.90 33.84
N LEU A 107 19.41 15.43 34.41
CA LEU A 107 19.38 14.27 35.32
C LEU A 107 19.71 12.94 34.60
N PRO A 108 20.19 11.90 35.31
CA PRO A 108 20.62 10.65 34.67
C PRO A 108 19.46 9.85 34.06
N ARG A 109 19.53 9.55 32.76
CA ARG A 109 18.56 8.75 31.95
C ARG A 109 18.39 7.27 32.38
N HIS A 110 18.59 6.92 33.65
CA HIS A 110 18.62 5.52 34.12
C HIS A 110 17.30 4.99 34.69
N GLU A 111 16.42 5.83 35.27
CA GLU A 111 15.25 5.36 36.02
C GLU A 111 13.97 5.18 35.18
N LEU A 112 13.95 5.68 33.94
CA LEU A 112 12.81 5.56 33.00
C LEU A 112 12.39 4.10 32.73
N PRO A 113 11.08 3.77 32.71
CA PRO A 113 10.56 2.49 32.23
C PRO A 113 11.08 2.10 30.85
N LYS A 114 11.15 0.78 30.57
CA LYS A 114 11.75 0.27 29.33
C LYS A 114 11.02 0.75 28.08
N ASP A 115 9.69 0.91 28.18
CA ASP A 115 8.83 1.21 27.04
C ASP A 115 8.98 2.67 26.60
N LEU A 116 8.97 3.61 27.56
CA LEU A 116 9.33 5.02 27.34
C LEU A 116 10.75 5.20 26.75
N ARG A 117 11.68 4.28 27.06
CA ARG A 117 13.06 4.35 26.57
C ARG A 117 13.17 4.06 25.06
N GLY A 118 12.30 3.21 24.52
CA GLY A 118 12.21 2.97 23.07
C GLY A 118 11.54 4.12 22.33
N VAL A 119 10.56 4.76 22.97
CA VAL A 119 9.88 5.98 22.48
C VAL A 119 10.89 7.10 22.27
N LEU A 120 11.69 7.43 23.30
CA LEU A 120 12.73 8.46 23.20
C LEU A 120 13.73 8.20 22.05
N GLN A 121 14.13 6.95 21.81
CA GLN A 121 15.06 6.60 20.73
C GLN A 121 14.49 6.73 19.31
N LEU A 122 13.16 6.66 19.14
CA LEU A 122 12.47 6.92 17.87
C LEU A 122 12.26 8.42 17.62
N LEU A 123 12.21 9.23 18.69
CA LEU A 123 11.93 10.67 18.65
C LEU A 123 13.22 11.50 18.52
N ASP A 124 14.35 11.05 19.09
CA ASP A 124 15.73 11.57 18.89
C ASP A 124 16.11 11.71 17.39
N GLN A 125 15.38 11.03 16.48
CA GLN A 125 15.62 11.02 15.03
C GLN A 125 14.67 11.92 14.21
N ARG A 126 13.68 12.56 14.82
CA ARG A 126 12.59 13.26 14.10
C ARG A 126 12.40 14.74 14.44
N PHE A 127 12.84 15.19 15.61
CA PHE A 127 12.53 16.53 16.15
C PHE A 127 13.79 17.39 16.30
N ASP A 128 13.63 18.72 16.21
CA ASP A 128 14.70 19.67 16.52
C ASP A 128 14.98 19.71 18.03
N VAL A 129 16.18 20.13 18.44
CA VAL A 129 16.67 20.06 19.84
C VAL A 129 15.70 20.68 20.86
N VAL A 130 15.02 21.79 20.53
CA VAL A 130 14.04 22.45 21.41
C VAL A 130 12.79 21.59 21.61
N GLU A 131 12.33 20.92 20.56
CA GLU A 131 11.19 20.00 20.63
C GLU A 131 11.59 18.66 21.28
N GLN A 132 12.84 18.22 21.12
CA GLN A 132 13.39 17.09 21.88
C GLN A 132 13.40 17.38 23.38
N CYS A 133 13.83 18.57 23.82
CA CYS A 133 13.75 18.98 25.22
C CYS A 133 12.30 18.96 25.74
N LEU A 134 11.39 19.71 25.11
CA LEU A 134 9.98 19.72 25.50
C LEU A 134 9.37 18.31 25.58
N LEU A 135 9.72 17.42 24.64
CA LEU A 135 9.16 16.07 24.58
C LEU A 135 9.81 15.11 25.59
N VAL A 136 11.08 15.31 25.96
CA VAL A 136 11.71 14.67 27.13
C VAL A 136 11.01 15.12 28.41
N ASP A 137 10.79 16.42 28.59
CA ASP A 137 10.14 16.98 29.78
C ASP A 137 8.68 16.51 29.91
N ILE A 138 7.94 16.42 28.79
CA ILE A 138 6.62 15.79 28.73
C ILE A 138 6.68 14.31 29.16
N LEU A 139 7.66 13.54 28.68
CA LEU A 139 7.76 12.10 28.96
C LEU A 139 8.26 11.81 30.39
N ASP A 140 9.12 12.65 30.97
CA ASP A 140 9.52 12.55 32.37
C ASP A 140 8.40 13.04 33.32
N ALA A 141 7.65 14.10 32.98
CA ALA A 141 6.46 14.52 33.72
C ALA A 141 5.33 13.46 33.69
N LEU A 142 5.14 12.78 32.55
CA LEU A 142 4.19 11.68 32.40
C LEU A 142 4.71 10.33 32.93
N GLY A 143 6.02 10.16 33.11
CA GLY A 143 6.64 8.92 33.56
C GLY A 143 6.98 8.88 35.06
N GLY A 144 7.44 9.98 35.63
CA GLY A 144 8.08 10.05 36.95
C GLY A 144 7.14 10.12 38.17
N HIS A 145 7.73 9.91 39.35
CA HIS A 145 7.16 10.38 40.62
C HIS A 145 7.62 11.82 40.88
N LEU A 146 6.69 12.68 41.34
CA LEU A 146 6.80 14.14 41.35
C LEU A 146 6.92 14.77 39.94
N VAL A 147 5.80 15.30 39.44
CA VAL A 147 5.88 16.58 38.74
C VAL A 147 6.18 17.62 39.82
N THR A 148 7.34 18.27 39.75
CA THR A 148 7.71 19.32 40.69
C THR A 148 7.07 20.64 40.28
N ALA A 149 6.88 21.56 41.25
CA ALA A 149 6.36 22.90 40.96
C ALA A 149 7.21 23.67 39.94
N GLN A 150 8.50 23.33 39.82
CA GLN A 150 9.44 23.89 38.84
C GLN A 150 8.96 23.64 37.40
N VAL A 151 8.55 22.42 37.06
CA VAL A 151 8.10 22.07 35.69
C VAL A 151 6.82 22.83 35.31
N LEU A 152 5.90 23.03 36.27
CA LEU A 152 4.70 23.85 36.06
C LEU A 152 5.06 25.34 35.88
N GLN A 153 6.10 25.83 36.55
CA GLN A 153 6.58 27.21 36.41
C GLN A 153 7.29 27.44 35.08
N ASP A 154 8.14 26.51 34.63
CA ASP A 154 8.84 26.61 33.34
C ASP A 154 7.83 26.59 32.17
N VAL A 155 6.77 25.77 32.25
CA VAL A 155 5.64 25.77 31.29
C VAL A 155 4.83 27.07 31.32
N PHE A 156 4.71 27.70 32.49
CA PHE A 156 4.05 29.01 32.65
C PHE A 156 4.88 30.15 32.02
N GLU A 157 6.21 30.15 32.23
CA GLU A 157 7.13 31.14 31.64
C GLU A 157 7.25 31.02 30.10
N ILE A 158 7.00 29.83 29.53
CA ILE A 158 6.88 29.60 28.08
C ILE A 158 5.52 30.09 27.52
N GLY A 159 4.55 30.44 28.37
CA GLY A 159 3.29 31.08 27.97
C GLY A 159 2.18 30.12 27.53
N ALA A 160 2.23 28.85 27.96
CA ALA A 160 1.23 27.83 27.59
C ALA A 160 -0.01 27.78 28.52
N TRP A 161 -0.08 28.64 29.55
CA TRP A 161 -1.16 28.62 30.55
C TRP A 161 -2.31 29.59 30.19
N PRO A 162 -3.59 29.18 30.30
CA PRO A 162 -4.74 30.07 30.10
C PRO A 162 -4.77 31.20 31.15
N VAL A 163 -4.93 32.45 30.70
CA VAL A 163 -4.83 33.65 31.56
C VAL A 163 -5.88 33.69 32.68
N ASP A 164 -7.00 32.97 32.52
CA ASP A 164 -8.20 33.08 33.36
C ASP A 164 -8.35 31.98 34.44
N GLU A 165 -7.41 31.01 34.56
CA GLU A 165 -7.41 30.00 35.64
C GLU A 165 -6.26 30.23 36.65
N GLU A 166 -6.58 30.36 37.94
CA GLU A 166 -5.56 30.39 39.00
C GLU A 166 -4.88 29.01 39.18
N PRO A 167 -3.54 28.94 39.25
CA PRO A 167 -2.81 27.68 39.42
C PRO A 167 -2.98 27.08 40.84
N PRO A 168 -2.99 25.73 40.97
CA PRO A 168 -3.28 25.04 42.24
C PRO A 168 -2.08 25.01 43.21
N PHE A 169 -1.62 26.19 43.66
CA PHE A 169 -0.54 26.35 44.64
C PHE A 169 -0.96 25.95 46.08
N GLY A 170 -1.23 24.66 46.33
CA GLY A 170 -1.65 24.19 47.65
C GLY A 170 -1.64 22.68 47.94
N VAL A 171 -1.14 21.83 47.03
CA VAL A 171 -1.22 20.36 47.20
C VAL A 171 0.08 19.77 47.74
N SER A 172 0.06 19.32 49.00
CA SER A 172 1.15 18.55 49.63
C SER A 172 1.31 17.15 49.02
N PRO A 173 2.53 16.58 48.98
CA PRO A 173 2.81 15.33 48.27
C PRO A 173 2.42 14.08 49.08
N GLU A 174 1.12 13.76 49.15
CA GLU A 174 0.68 12.41 49.54
C GLU A 174 0.65 11.49 48.31
N PHE A 175 1.39 10.38 48.39
CA PHE A 175 1.76 9.56 47.24
C PHE A 175 0.60 8.68 46.74
N GLY A 176 0.23 8.87 45.48
CA GLY A 176 -0.81 8.08 44.78
C GLY A 176 -1.60 8.99 43.85
N LEU A 177 -2.68 9.58 44.37
CA LEU A 177 -3.66 10.35 43.59
C LEU A 177 -3.07 11.62 42.95
N ALA A 178 -2.17 12.33 43.64
CA ALA A 178 -1.58 13.57 43.14
C ALA A 178 -0.77 13.38 41.84
N GLY A 179 -0.11 12.22 41.68
CA GLY A 179 0.69 11.92 40.49
C GLY A 179 -0.16 11.80 39.23
N GLU A 180 -1.30 11.10 39.30
CA GLU A 180 -2.22 11.02 38.16
C GLU A 180 -2.85 12.39 37.84
N HIS A 181 -3.21 13.18 38.85
CA HIS A 181 -3.78 14.51 38.65
C HIS A 181 -2.81 15.49 37.97
N LEU A 182 -1.53 15.46 38.35
CA LEU A 182 -0.48 16.27 37.71
C LEU A 182 -0.22 15.83 36.26
N ARG A 183 -0.34 14.54 35.96
CA ARG A 183 -0.29 14.02 34.58
C ARG A 183 -1.50 14.45 33.75
N GLN A 184 -2.70 14.50 34.35
CA GLN A 184 -3.90 15.04 33.71
C GLN A 184 -3.78 16.55 33.42
N LEU A 185 -3.30 17.36 34.39
CA LEU A 185 -3.05 18.79 34.17
C LEU A 185 -2.00 19.03 33.08
N GLY A 186 -0.88 18.30 33.10
CA GLY A 186 0.13 18.36 32.06
C GLY A 186 -0.45 18.04 30.67
N ALA A 187 -1.21 16.95 30.55
CA ALA A 187 -1.87 16.57 29.31
C ALA A 187 -2.82 17.69 28.80
N ARG A 188 -3.67 18.27 29.65
CA ARG A 188 -4.58 19.36 29.28
C ARG A 188 -3.81 20.58 28.78
N VAL A 189 -2.79 21.04 29.51
CA VAL A 189 -1.99 22.23 29.16
C VAL A 189 -1.20 22.02 27.87
N PHE A 190 -0.58 20.85 27.67
CA PHE A 190 0.20 20.61 26.44
C PHE A 190 -0.65 20.35 25.20
N LEU A 191 -1.81 19.70 25.33
CA LEU A 191 -2.73 19.51 24.19
C LEU A 191 -3.34 20.84 23.73
N GLN A 192 -3.77 21.69 24.68
CA GLN A 192 -4.48 22.93 24.39
C GLN A 192 -3.54 24.13 24.14
N GLY A 193 -2.33 24.13 24.71
CA GLY A 193 -1.36 25.23 24.59
C GLY A 193 -0.31 25.07 23.46
N ALA A 194 -0.17 23.90 22.85
CA ALA A 194 0.83 23.68 21.81
C ALA A 194 0.44 24.34 20.46
N GLN A 195 1.29 25.28 19.99
CA GLN A 195 1.10 25.99 18.70
C GLN A 195 1.49 25.17 17.45
N ARG A 196 2.02 23.94 17.60
CA ARG A 196 2.52 23.10 16.48
C ARG A 196 1.82 21.75 16.44
N CYS A 197 1.30 21.36 15.27
CA CYS A 197 0.68 20.05 15.04
C CYS A 197 1.57 18.88 15.46
N GLN A 198 2.86 18.93 15.15
CA GLN A 198 3.81 17.85 15.44
C GLN A 198 3.92 17.56 16.95
N VAL A 199 3.83 18.59 17.79
CA VAL A 199 3.82 18.46 19.25
C VAL A 199 2.49 17.89 19.74
N ARG A 200 1.34 18.36 19.21
CA ARG A 200 0.02 17.79 19.52
C ARG A 200 -0.05 16.29 19.16
N ILE A 201 0.45 15.92 17.97
CA ILE A 201 0.53 14.53 17.49
C ILE A 201 1.41 13.67 18.41
N ALA A 202 2.61 14.13 18.76
CA ALA A 202 3.52 13.41 19.64
C ALA A 202 2.96 13.24 21.07
N ALA A 203 2.26 14.26 21.59
CA ALA A 203 1.56 14.17 22.87
C ALA A 203 0.41 13.14 22.83
N VAL A 204 -0.39 13.12 21.76
CA VAL A 204 -1.45 12.11 21.54
C VAL A 204 -0.87 10.69 21.41
N GLU A 205 0.32 10.52 20.82
CA GLU A 205 1.03 9.22 20.81
C GLU A 205 1.54 8.81 22.20
N ALA A 206 2.13 9.74 22.96
CA ALA A 206 2.56 9.48 24.34
C ALA A 206 1.39 9.05 25.24
N LEU A 207 0.26 9.77 25.17
CA LEU A 207 -0.98 9.43 25.88
C LEU A 207 -1.50 8.05 25.47
N CYS A 208 -1.44 7.71 24.18
CA CYS A 208 -1.84 6.39 23.68
C CYS A 208 -1.05 5.24 24.35
N MET A 209 0.26 5.39 24.51
CA MET A 209 1.13 4.34 25.08
C MET A 209 0.95 4.19 26.59
N LEU A 210 0.65 5.29 27.29
CA LEU A 210 0.30 5.28 28.71
C LEU A 210 -1.08 4.67 28.97
N ALA A 211 -2.08 4.97 28.11
CA ALA A 211 -3.42 4.40 28.20
C ALA A 211 -3.50 2.91 27.77
N GLN A 212 -2.59 2.45 26.91
CA GLN A 212 -2.42 1.01 26.63
C GLN A 212 -1.80 0.25 27.81
N SER A 213 -0.91 0.88 28.58
CA SER A 213 -0.21 0.24 29.70
C SER A 213 -0.94 0.39 31.05
N SER A 214 -1.83 1.38 31.20
CA SER A 214 -2.66 1.58 32.39
C SER A 214 -4.14 1.86 32.04
N PRO A 215 -5.07 0.93 32.30
CA PRO A 215 -6.50 1.14 32.10
C PRO A 215 -7.08 2.29 32.93
N SER A 216 -6.61 2.50 34.18
CA SER A 216 -7.07 3.63 35.01
C SER A 216 -6.63 4.99 34.47
N PHE A 217 -5.57 5.02 33.63
CA PHE A 217 -5.17 6.21 32.89
C PHE A 217 -6.02 6.39 31.61
N ALA A 218 -6.41 5.29 30.95
CA ALA A 218 -7.23 5.33 29.74
C ALA A 218 -8.60 6.01 29.97
N GLU A 219 -9.27 5.71 31.09
CA GLU A 219 -10.49 6.42 31.51
C GLU A 219 -10.23 7.91 31.78
N LYS A 220 -9.06 8.25 32.35
CA LYS A 220 -8.68 9.60 32.81
C LYS A 220 -8.13 10.52 31.73
N CYS A 221 -7.69 9.99 30.60
CA CYS A 221 -7.30 10.77 29.42
C CYS A 221 -8.39 10.81 28.35
N LEU A 222 -9.51 10.12 28.55
CA LEU A 222 -10.59 9.99 27.57
C LEU A 222 -11.19 11.34 27.18
N ASP A 223 -11.54 12.18 28.16
CA ASP A 223 -12.13 13.50 27.92
C ASP A 223 -11.18 14.37 27.05
N PHE A 224 -9.89 14.43 27.39
CA PHE A 224 -8.91 15.16 26.57
C PHE A 224 -8.75 14.59 25.16
N LEU A 225 -8.86 13.27 24.98
CA LEU A 225 -8.81 12.65 23.65
C LEU A 225 -10.08 12.93 22.83
N VAL A 226 -11.23 13.14 23.48
CA VAL A 226 -12.47 13.62 22.85
C VAL A 226 -12.35 15.10 22.50
N ASP A 227 -11.74 15.94 23.34
CA ASP A 227 -11.51 17.36 23.02
C ASP A 227 -10.69 17.52 21.72
N MET A 228 -9.65 16.69 21.52
CA MET A 228 -8.82 16.70 20.29
C MET A 228 -9.59 16.34 19.01
N PHE A 229 -10.81 15.79 19.10
CA PHE A 229 -11.66 15.54 17.93
C PHE A 229 -12.20 16.85 17.33
N ASN A 230 -12.10 17.98 18.05
CA ASN A 230 -12.48 19.31 17.58
C ASN A 230 -11.26 20.20 17.25
N ASP A 231 -10.05 19.62 17.15
CA ASP A 231 -8.84 20.35 16.78
C ASP A 231 -8.95 20.94 15.35
N GLU A 232 -8.43 22.15 15.17
CA GLU A 232 -8.41 22.88 13.88
C GLU A 232 -7.67 22.11 12.77
N ILE A 233 -6.71 21.24 13.13
CA ILE A 233 -5.81 20.52 12.23
C ILE A 233 -6.31 19.09 11.98
N GLU A 234 -6.63 18.79 10.71
CA GLU A 234 -7.18 17.50 10.25
C GLU A 234 -6.33 16.29 10.69
N GLU A 235 -5.01 16.39 10.60
CA GLU A 235 -4.07 15.34 11.00
C GLU A 235 -4.11 15.04 12.51
N VAL A 236 -4.40 16.04 13.35
CA VAL A 236 -4.55 15.88 14.80
C VAL A 236 -5.89 15.21 15.14
N ARG A 237 -6.99 15.60 14.48
CA ARG A 237 -8.30 14.94 14.60
C ARG A 237 -8.21 13.46 14.19
N LEU A 238 -7.60 13.16 13.05
CA LEU A 238 -7.43 11.78 12.57
C LEU A 238 -6.59 10.94 13.53
N GLN A 239 -5.49 11.49 14.05
CA GLN A 239 -4.61 10.79 14.98
C GLN A 239 -5.25 10.56 16.36
N SER A 240 -6.06 11.49 16.88
CA SER A 240 -6.80 11.29 18.14
C SER A 240 -7.84 10.18 18.01
N ILE A 241 -8.60 10.12 16.91
CA ILE A 241 -9.50 9.00 16.58
C ILE A 241 -8.73 7.67 16.51
N HIS A 242 -7.60 7.64 15.81
CA HIS A 242 -6.74 6.46 15.72
C HIS A 242 -6.15 6.02 17.07
N THR A 243 -5.85 6.96 17.97
CA THR A 243 -5.40 6.69 19.34
C THR A 243 -6.53 6.14 20.21
N MET A 244 -7.71 6.77 20.20
CA MET A 244 -8.87 6.29 20.96
C MET A 244 -9.27 4.87 20.54
N ARG A 245 -9.17 4.55 19.24
CA ARG A 245 -9.40 3.21 18.69
C ARG A 245 -8.44 2.16 19.24
N LYS A 246 -7.17 2.51 19.47
CA LYS A 246 -6.17 1.57 20.05
C LYS A 246 -6.47 1.23 21.52
N ILE A 247 -7.16 2.11 22.24
CA ILE A 247 -7.47 1.94 23.68
C ILE A 247 -8.93 1.55 23.94
N SER A 248 -9.77 1.40 22.91
CA SER A 248 -11.23 1.23 23.01
C SER A 248 -11.69 0.07 23.89
N ASN A 249 -10.87 -0.99 24.03
CA ASN A 249 -11.16 -2.13 24.92
C ASN A 249 -11.09 -1.77 26.42
N ASN A 250 -10.39 -0.69 26.78
CA ASN A 250 -10.17 -0.25 28.16
C ASN A 250 -11.11 0.90 28.58
N ILE A 251 -12.00 1.36 27.69
CA ILE A 251 -12.89 2.51 27.91
C ILE A 251 -14.34 2.18 27.56
N THR A 252 -15.26 2.97 28.12
CA THR A 252 -16.69 2.98 27.80
C THR A 252 -17.12 4.44 27.67
N LEU A 253 -17.79 4.82 26.58
CA LEU A 253 -18.21 6.21 26.39
C LEU A 253 -19.45 6.52 27.23
N ARG A 254 -19.43 7.69 27.87
CA ARG A 254 -20.61 8.37 28.40
C ARG A 254 -21.43 8.99 27.26
N GLU A 255 -22.66 9.41 27.54
CA GLU A 255 -23.55 10.01 26.53
C GLU A 255 -23.02 11.37 26.04
N ASP A 256 -22.52 12.22 26.93
CA ASP A 256 -21.90 13.52 26.62
C ASP A 256 -20.63 13.39 25.76
N GLN A 257 -19.84 12.36 26.01
CA GLN A 257 -18.68 12.02 25.18
C GLN A 257 -19.13 11.48 23.82
N LEU A 258 -20.19 10.67 23.78
CA LEU A 258 -20.71 10.06 22.56
C LEU A 258 -21.34 11.09 21.62
N ASP A 259 -22.08 12.08 22.13
CA ASP A 259 -22.56 13.24 21.35
C ASP A 259 -21.37 13.95 20.66
N THR A 260 -20.31 14.24 21.42
CA THR A 260 -19.11 14.93 20.91
C THR A 260 -18.33 14.09 19.90
N VAL A 261 -18.23 12.77 20.11
CA VAL A 261 -17.62 11.81 19.18
C VAL A 261 -18.45 11.69 17.89
N LEU A 262 -19.79 11.67 17.99
CA LEU A 262 -20.69 11.54 16.83
C LEU A 262 -20.77 12.83 16.00
N ALA A 263 -20.56 14.01 16.57
CA ALA A 263 -20.51 15.27 15.82
C ALA A 263 -19.46 15.25 14.68
N VAL A 264 -18.38 14.47 14.83
CA VAL A 264 -17.34 14.29 13.81
C VAL A 264 -17.85 13.57 12.55
N LEU A 265 -19.01 12.91 12.59
CA LEU A 265 -19.71 12.39 11.40
C LEU A 265 -20.10 13.50 10.41
N GLU A 266 -20.08 14.77 10.83
CA GLU A 266 -20.34 15.91 9.96
C GLU A 266 -19.12 16.33 9.11
N ASP A 267 -17.88 15.99 9.51
CA ASP A 267 -16.62 16.50 8.91
C ASP A 267 -16.56 16.28 7.40
N SER A 268 -16.03 17.26 6.67
CA SER A 268 -15.73 17.18 5.25
C SER A 268 -14.81 16.03 4.86
N SER A 269 -13.83 15.67 5.70
CA SER A 269 -12.80 14.67 5.38
C SER A 269 -13.34 13.23 5.47
N ARG A 270 -13.30 12.52 4.35
CA ARG A 270 -13.71 11.10 4.27
C ARG A 270 -12.84 10.20 5.14
N ASP A 271 -11.52 10.43 5.19
CA ASP A 271 -10.61 9.63 6.02
C ASP A 271 -10.96 9.77 7.51
N ILE A 272 -11.35 10.96 7.98
CA ILE A 272 -11.82 11.18 9.36
C ILE A 272 -13.13 10.43 9.63
N ARG A 273 -14.14 10.54 8.76
CA ARG A 273 -15.43 9.85 8.95
C ARG A 273 -15.28 8.34 8.90
N GLU A 274 -14.48 7.79 7.98
CA GLU A 274 -14.21 6.36 7.93
C GLU A 274 -13.41 5.87 9.15
N ALA A 275 -12.42 6.64 9.63
CA ALA A 275 -11.70 6.33 10.87
C ALA A 275 -12.64 6.31 12.09
N LEU A 276 -13.62 7.22 12.14
CA LEU A 276 -14.64 7.30 13.17
C LEU A 276 -15.60 6.10 13.10
N HIS A 277 -16.03 5.68 11.91
CA HIS A 277 -16.80 4.45 11.72
C HIS A 277 -16.02 3.21 12.23
N GLU A 278 -14.70 3.16 12.05
CA GLU A 278 -13.86 2.09 12.61
C GLU A 278 -13.65 2.19 14.13
N LEU A 279 -13.69 3.39 14.73
CA LEU A 279 -13.72 3.58 16.18
C LEU A 279 -15.05 3.08 16.77
N LEU A 280 -16.19 3.45 16.18
CA LEU A 280 -17.52 3.03 16.61
C LEU A 280 -17.71 1.50 16.53
N CYS A 281 -17.04 0.81 15.59
CA CYS A 281 -17.01 -0.66 15.52
C CYS A 281 -16.50 -1.34 16.82
N CYS A 282 -15.59 -0.69 17.55
CA CYS A 282 -14.89 -1.27 18.71
C CYS A 282 -15.12 -0.51 20.02
N THR A 283 -16.01 0.50 19.99
CA THR A 283 -16.46 1.28 21.14
C THR A 283 -17.42 0.46 22.01
N ASN A 284 -17.45 0.75 23.31
CA ASN A 284 -18.44 0.23 24.26
C ASN A 284 -19.36 1.38 24.71
N VAL A 285 -20.68 1.15 24.72
CA VAL A 285 -21.72 2.12 25.11
C VAL A 285 -22.56 1.54 26.25
N SER A 286 -22.91 2.36 27.24
CA SER A 286 -23.61 1.90 28.46
C SER A 286 -25.14 1.83 28.36
N THR A 287 -25.77 2.66 27.51
CA THR A 287 -27.23 2.88 27.48
C THR A 287 -27.84 2.50 26.13
N LYS A 288 -29.16 2.21 26.09
CA LYS A 288 -29.84 2.00 24.80
C LYS A 288 -30.00 3.32 24.05
N GLU A 289 -30.08 4.42 24.79
CA GLU A 289 -30.19 5.80 24.34
C GLU A 289 -28.95 6.17 23.49
N GLY A 290 -27.74 5.86 23.96
CA GLY A 290 -26.51 6.05 23.19
C GLY A 290 -26.44 5.18 21.91
N ILE A 291 -26.96 3.94 21.94
CA ILE A 291 -27.05 3.10 20.74
C ILE A 291 -28.06 3.67 19.73
N HIS A 292 -29.18 4.21 20.20
CA HIS A 292 -30.17 4.87 19.35
C HIS A 292 -29.62 6.17 18.74
N LEU A 293 -28.96 7.01 19.55
CA LEU A 293 -28.26 8.23 19.11
C LEU A 293 -27.23 7.92 18.01
N ALA A 294 -26.36 6.94 18.23
CA ALA A 294 -25.35 6.52 17.25
C ALA A 294 -25.99 6.01 15.94
N LEU A 295 -27.09 5.26 16.01
CA LEU A 295 -27.84 4.84 14.82
C LEU A 295 -28.43 6.05 14.09
N VAL A 296 -29.09 6.98 14.78
CA VAL A 296 -29.69 8.18 14.18
C VAL A 296 -28.64 9.04 13.48
N GLU A 297 -27.47 9.26 14.10
CA GLU A 297 -26.42 10.07 13.49
C GLU A 297 -25.76 9.36 12.30
N LEU A 298 -25.58 8.03 12.36
CA LEU A 298 -25.12 7.24 11.22
C LEU A 298 -26.12 7.24 10.06
N LEU A 299 -27.43 7.33 10.31
CA LEU A 299 -28.46 7.46 9.27
C LEU A 299 -28.52 8.87 8.66
N LYS A 300 -28.29 9.92 9.45
CA LYS A 300 -28.08 11.29 8.92
C LYS A 300 -26.81 11.35 8.07
N ASN A 301 -25.71 10.77 8.55
CA ASN A 301 -24.45 10.66 7.82
C ASN A 301 -24.64 9.93 6.47
N LEU A 302 -25.33 8.79 6.46
CA LEU A 302 -25.71 8.07 5.22
C LEU A 302 -26.50 8.94 4.24
N THR A 303 -27.38 9.81 4.76
CA THR A 303 -28.20 10.74 3.94
C THR A 303 -27.36 11.91 3.40
N LYS A 304 -26.38 12.39 4.16
CA LYS A 304 -25.47 13.49 3.82
C LYS A 304 -24.33 13.05 2.89
N TYR A 305 -23.82 11.84 3.09
CA TYR A 305 -22.68 11.23 2.40
C TYR A 305 -23.01 9.76 2.02
N PRO A 306 -23.82 9.51 0.97
CA PRO A 306 -24.14 8.15 0.52
C PRO A 306 -22.93 7.29 0.14
N THR A 307 -21.80 7.95 -0.14
CA THR A 307 -20.45 7.41 -0.36
C THR A 307 -19.97 6.49 0.76
N ASP A 308 -20.43 6.73 1.99
CA ASP A 308 -19.88 6.11 3.19
C ASP A 308 -20.65 4.83 3.61
N ARG A 309 -21.74 4.51 2.89
CA ARG A 309 -22.70 3.40 3.12
C ARG A 309 -22.08 2.10 3.61
N GLU A 310 -21.04 1.60 2.95
CA GLU A 310 -20.42 0.31 3.31
C GLU A 310 -19.70 0.36 4.65
N SER A 311 -19.07 1.50 4.97
CA SER A 311 -18.43 1.72 6.27
C SER A 311 -19.46 1.87 7.40
N ILE A 312 -20.61 2.50 7.12
CA ILE A 312 -21.75 2.61 8.04
C ILE A 312 -22.39 1.25 8.30
N TRP A 313 -22.66 0.45 7.27
CA TRP A 313 -23.19 -0.92 7.41
C TRP A 313 -22.21 -1.84 8.16
N LYS A 314 -20.90 -1.72 7.90
CA LYS A 314 -19.84 -2.39 8.66
C LYS A 314 -19.84 -1.94 10.14
N CYS A 315 -20.02 -0.65 10.41
CA CYS A 315 -20.13 -0.12 11.77
C CYS A 315 -21.33 -0.69 12.52
N LEU A 316 -22.53 -0.62 11.94
CA LEU A 316 -23.77 -1.11 12.57
C LEU A 316 -23.77 -2.63 12.79
N LYS A 317 -23.17 -3.40 11.87
CA LYS A 317 -22.87 -4.83 12.07
C LYS A 317 -22.10 -5.07 13.36
N PHE A 318 -20.99 -4.36 13.57
CA PHE A 318 -20.16 -4.53 14.77
C PHE A 318 -20.86 -3.99 16.02
N LEU A 319 -21.46 -2.80 15.97
CA LEU A 319 -22.18 -2.16 17.07
C LEU A 319 -23.28 -3.08 17.63
N GLY A 320 -24.11 -3.66 16.76
CA GLY A 320 -25.17 -4.60 17.14
C GLY A 320 -24.63 -5.93 17.69
N SER A 321 -23.51 -6.42 17.13
CA SER A 321 -22.86 -7.64 17.63
C SER A 321 -22.26 -7.50 19.03
N ARG A 322 -21.83 -6.28 19.41
CA ARG A 322 -21.29 -5.97 20.75
C ARG A 322 -22.36 -5.67 21.80
N HIS A 323 -23.48 -5.04 21.39
CA HIS A 323 -24.50 -4.53 22.32
C HIS A 323 -25.89 -5.19 22.18
N PRO A 324 -25.99 -6.54 22.06
CA PRO A 324 -27.26 -7.20 21.70
C PRO A 324 -28.38 -7.01 22.74
N THR A 325 -28.01 -6.81 24.01
CA THR A 325 -28.95 -6.51 25.12
C THR A 325 -29.46 -5.07 25.12
N LEU A 326 -28.69 -4.10 24.61
CA LEU A 326 -29.11 -2.71 24.48
C LEU A 326 -29.94 -2.48 23.21
N VAL A 327 -29.68 -3.24 22.14
CA VAL A 327 -30.49 -3.22 20.91
C VAL A 327 -31.89 -3.85 21.15
N LEU A 328 -31.99 -4.92 21.95
CA LEU A 328 -33.26 -5.64 22.18
C LEU A 328 -34.47 -4.74 22.51
N PRO A 329 -34.42 -3.80 23.48
CA PRO A 329 -35.55 -2.91 23.78
C PRO A 329 -35.87 -1.88 22.68
N LEU A 330 -34.98 -1.64 21.72
CA LEU A 330 -35.19 -0.73 20.59
C LEU A 330 -35.87 -1.41 19.40
N VAL A 331 -35.82 -2.75 19.30
CA VAL A 331 -36.30 -3.49 18.11
C VAL A 331 -37.76 -3.15 17.70
N PRO A 332 -38.74 -3.01 18.61
CA PRO A 332 -40.11 -2.67 18.19
C PRO A 332 -40.25 -1.25 17.62
N GLU A 333 -39.47 -0.30 18.16
CA GLU A 333 -39.42 1.09 17.70
C GLU A 333 -38.73 1.19 16.34
N LEU A 334 -37.55 0.55 16.20
CA LEU A 334 -36.75 0.55 14.98
C LEU A 334 -37.39 -0.21 13.81
N LEU A 335 -38.17 -1.27 14.08
CA LEU A 335 -38.99 -1.95 13.07
C LEU A 335 -40.38 -1.32 12.89
N SER A 336 -40.72 -0.28 13.66
CA SER A 336 -42.04 0.35 13.69
C SER A 336 -43.19 -0.67 13.85
N THR A 337 -43.04 -1.68 14.71
CA THR A 337 -44.06 -2.72 14.90
C THR A 337 -45.10 -2.29 15.94
N HIS A 338 -46.37 -2.22 15.53
CA HIS A 338 -47.47 -1.88 16.43
C HIS A 338 -48.21 -3.15 16.90
N PRO A 339 -48.49 -3.34 18.20
CA PRO A 339 -49.06 -4.60 18.73
C PRO A 339 -50.44 -5.02 18.18
N PHE A 340 -51.14 -4.13 17.47
CA PHE A 340 -52.49 -4.35 16.97
C PHE A 340 -52.71 -3.94 15.50
N PHE A 341 -51.68 -3.41 14.81
CA PHE A 341 -51.80 -2.94 13.43
C PHE A 341 -50.56 -3.30 12.63
N ASP A 342 -50.76 -3.86 11.44
CA ASP A 342 -49.69 -4.02 10.47
C ASP A 342 -49.28 -2.65 9.92
N THR A 343 -48.04 -2.25 10.16
CA THR A 343 -47.42 -1.08 9.53
C THR A 343 -47.02 -1.40 8.09
N PRO A 344 -46.98 -0.41 7.19
CA PRO A 344 -46.59 -0.63 5.79
C PRO A 344 -45.18 -1.21 5.72
N GLU A 345 -45.02 -2.24 4.87
CA GLU A 345 -43.75 -2.91 4.64
C GLU A 345 -42.71 -1.92 4.08
N PRO A 346 -41.57 -1.68 4.78
CA PRO A 346 -40.56 -0.73 4.32
C PRO A 346 -39.87 -1.19 3.04
N ASP A 347 -39.38 -0.24 2.26
CA ASP A 347 -38.68 -0.51 1.00
C ASP A 347 -37.35 -1.23 1.25
N MET A 348 -37.07 -2.26 0.45
CA MET A 348 -35.84 -3.04 0.52
C MET A 348 -34.68 -2.42 -0.27
N ASP A 349 -34.95 -1.43 -1.11
CA ASP A 349 -33.93 -0.62 -1.78
C ASP A 349 -33.48 0.59 -0.94
N ASP A 350 -34.15 0.90 0.19
CA ASP A 350 -33.72 1.96 1.12
C ASP A 350 -32.46 1.56 1.91
N PRO A 351 -31.32 2.26 1.73
CA PRO A 351 -30.10 1.93 2.45
C PRO A 351 -30.17 2.23 3.95
N ALA A 352 -31.11 3.07 4.41
CA ALA A 352 -31.35 3.34 5.83
C ALA A 352 -32.08 2.17 6.52
N TYR A 353 -33.14 1.64 5.91
CA TYR A 353 -33.81 0.42 6.40
C TYR A 353 -32.87 -0.79 6.38
N ILE A 354 -32.04 -0.98 5.34
CA ILE A 354 -31.00 -2.02 5.33
C ILE A 354 -30.04 -1.84 6.52
N ALA A 355 -29.62 -0.61 6.82
CA ALA A 355 -28.73 -0.32 7.95
C ALA A 355 -29.35 -0.73 9.31
N VAL A 356 -30.64 -0.46 9.52
CA VAL A 356 -31.41 -0.90 10.70
C VAL A 356 -31.49 -2.43 10.77
N LEU A 357 -31.80 -3.11 9.67
CA LEU A 357 -31.84 -4.57 9.62
C LEU A 357 -30.47 -5.21 9.90
N VAL A 358 -29.37 -4.63 9.39
CA VAL A 358 -28.00 -5.10 9.66
C VAL A 358 -27.64 -4.99 11.14
N LEU A 359 -28.03 -3.91 11.83
CA LEU A 359 -27.88 -3.76 13.28
C LEU A 359 -28.63 -4.87 14.04
N ILE A 360 -29.93 -5.02 13.72
CA ILE A 360 -30.84 -5.95 14.42
C ILE A 360 -30.43 -7.41 14.21
N PHE A 361 -30.08 -7.83 12.98
CA PHE A 361 -29.68 -9.21 12.72
C PHE A 361 -28.32 -9.56 13.35
N ASN A 362 -27.41 -8.59 13.52
CA ASN A 362 -26.16 -8.84 14.25
C ASN A 362 -26.37 -8.94 15.77
N ALA A 363 -27.31 -8.18 16.33
CA ALA A 363 -27.74 -8.33 17.72
C ALA A 363 -28.47 -9.67 17.97
N ALA A 364 -29.38 -10.06 17.07
CA ALA A 364 -30.18 -11.29 17.16
C ALA A 364 -29.33 -12.58 17.18
N LYS A 365 -28.11 -12.53 16.63
CA LYS A 365 -27.15 -13.66 16.69
C LYS A 365 -26.83 -14.09 18.12
N SER A 366 -26.77 -13.13 19.04
CA SER A 366 -26.46 -13.33 20.47
C SER A 366 -27.70 -13.26 21.37
N CYS A 367 -28.86 -12.88 20.82
CA CYS A 367 -30.10 -12.65 21.56
C CYS A 367 -31.24 -13.55 21.04
N PRO A 368 -31.42 -14.77 21.60
CA PRO A 368 -32.36 -15.76 21.06
C PRO A 368 -33.84 -15.40 21.25
N THR A 369 -34.16 -14.39 22.06
CA THR A 369 -35.51 -13.82 22.22
C THR A 369 -35.84 -12.78 21.15
N MET A 370 -34.84 -12.18 20.49
CA MET A 370 -35.05 -11.09 19.52
C MET A 370 -35.92 -11.49 18.31
N PRO A 371 -35.80 -12.71 17.73
CA PRO A 371 -36.69 -13.15 16.65
C PRO A 371 -38.18 -13.25 17.02
N ALA A 372 -38.55 -13.21 18.31
CA ALA A 372 -39.96 -13.15 18.72
C ALA A 372 -40.59 -11.76 18.56
N LEU A 373 -39.78 -10.74 18.21
CA LEU A 373 -40.21 -9.36 17.93
C LEU A 373 -40.32 -9.05 16.42
N PHE A 374 -40.04 -10.03 15.56
CA PHE A 374 -39.97 -9.84 14.11
C PHE A 374 -41.34 -10.08 13.45
N SER A 375 -41.67 -9.22 12.47
CA SER A 375 -42.80 -9.41 11.54
C SER A 375 -42.48 -10.48 10.48
N ASP A 376 -43.51 -10.94 9.76
CA ASP A 376 -43.34 -11.85 8.61
C ASP A 376 -42.38 -11.26 7.55
N HIS A 377 -42.55 -9.98 7.21
CA HIS A 377 -41.65 -9.31 6.27
C HIS A 377 -40.20 -9.26 6.77
N THR A 378 -39.95 -9.05 8.07
CA THR A 378 -38.59 -9.10 8.62
C THR A 378 -37.93 -10.47 8.44
N PHE A 379 -38.69 -11.58 8.48
CA PHE A 379 -38.15 -12.91 8.15
C PHE A 379 -37.86 -13.09 6.65
N ARG A 380 -38.67 -12.50 5.76
CA ARG A 380 -38.41 -12.47 4.31
C ARG A 380 -37.18 -11.62 3.98
N HIS A 381 -37.08 -10.43 4.57
CA HIS A 381 -35.96 -9.50 4.42
C HIS A 381 -34.67 -10.11 4.98
N TYR A 382 -34.73 -10.81 6.12
CA TYR A 382 -33.59 -11.60 6.62
C TYR A 382 -33.11 -12.65 5.60
N ALA A 383 -34.03 -13.41 4.98
CA ALA A 383 -33.65 -14.43 4.02
C ALA A 383 -32.97 -13.82 2.78
N TYR A 384 -33.52 -12.74 2.22
CA TYR A 384 -32.93 -12.01 1.10
C TYR A 384 -31.54 -11.44 1.46
N LEU A 385 -31.43 -10.65 2.53
CA LEU A 385 -30.17 -10.01 2.93
C LEU A 385 -29.12 -11.02 3.42
N ARG A 386 -29.51 -12.20 3.91
CA ARG A 386 -28.55 -13.26 4.23
C ARG A 386 -27.93 -13.86 2.97
N ASP A 387 -28.69 -13.96 1.88
CA ASP A 387 -28.19 -14.56 0.64
C ASP A 387 -27.43 -13.52 -0.22
N SER A 388 -27.86 -12.25 -0.25
CA SER A 388 -27.17 -11.16 -0.97
C SER A 388 -26.01 -10.51 -0.19
N LEU A 389 -26.21 -10.17 1.08
CA LEU A 389 -25.24 -9.48 1.96
C LEU A 389 -24.69 -10.40 3.06
N SER A 390 -24.34 -11.63 2.68
CA SER A 390 -23.82 -12.69 3.56
C SER A 390 -22.60 -12.31 4.42
N HIS A 391 -21.84 -11.29 4.01
CA HIS A 391 -20.69 -10.74 4.74
C HIS A 391 -21.08 -9.72 5.83
N LEU A 392 -22.31 -9.18 5.79
CA LEU A 392 -22.89 -8.28 6.81
C LEU A 392 -23.89 -9.01 7.71
N VAL A 393 -24.74 -9.87 7.15
CA VAL A 393 -25.85 -10.53 7.87
C VAL A 393 -25.46 -11.95 8.34
N PRO A 394 -25.45 -12.23 9.66
CA PRO A 394 -25.02 -13.53 10.18
C PRO A 394 -26.09 -14.61 10.04
N PRO A 395 -25.73 -15.92 10.09
CA PRO A 395 -26.69 -17.01 10.19
C PRO A 395 -27.39 -17.01 11.55
N LEU A 396 -28.72 -16.87 11.55
CA LEU A 396 -29.59 -16.90 12.73
C LEU A 396 -30.30 -18.25 12.93
N ARG A 397 -30.55 -18.61 14.20
CA ARG A 397 -31.33 -19.80 14.59
C ARG A 397 -32.81 -19.43 14.74
N LEU A 398 -33.49 -19.27 13.62
CA LEU A 398 -34.89 -18.86 13.57
C LEU A 398 -35.84 -20.05 13.82
N PRO A 399 -36.92 -19.89 14.61
CA PRO A 399 -37.92 -20.94 14.79
C PRO A 399 -38.56 -21.32 13.45
N GLY A 400 -38.76 -22.62 13.22
CA GLY A 400 -39.34 -23.17 11.98
C GLY A 400 -38.33 -23.53 10.89
N ARG A 401 -37.20 -22.83 10.73
CA ARG A 401 -36.22 -23.12 9.66
C ARG A 401 -35.20 -24.17 10.11
N LYS A 402 -35.47 -25.45 9.81
CA LYS A 402 -34.42 -26.50 9.82
C LYS A 402 -33.33 -26.09 8.82
N LEU A 403 -32.08 -25.92 9.28
CA LEU A 403 -30.98 -25.64 8.36
C LEU A 403 -30.71 -26.88 7.49
N LEU A 404 -30.76 -26.69 6.16
CA LEU A 404 -30.31 -27.68 5.18
C LEU A 404 -28.79 -27.65 4.95
N SER A 405 -28.04 -26.83 5.71
CA SER A 405 -26.60 -26.95 5.81
C SER A 405 -26.25 -28.23 6.57
N SER A 406 -26.02 -29.32 5.83
CA SER A 406 -25.32 -30.49 6.37
C SER A 406 -24.02 -30.03 7.03
N PRO A 407 -23.71 -30.43 8.27
CA PRO A 407 -22.37 -30.24 8.80
C PRO A 407 -21.42 -31.14 8.02
N VAL A 408 -20.78 -30.57 6.99
CA VAL A 408 -19.61 -31.20 6.36
C VAL A 408 -18.51 -31.17 7.41
N SER A 409 -18.42 -32.25 8.18
CA SER A 409 -17.31 -32.50 9.09
C SER A 409 -16.00 -32.36 8.30
N PRO A 410 -15.05 -31.52 8.73
CA PRO A 410 -13.73 -31.46 8.11
C PRO A 410 -12.96 -32.74 8.47
N SER A 411 -13.21 -33.81 7.72
CA SER A 411 -12.37 -35.01 7.73
C SER A 411 -11.00 -34.62 7.18
N VAL A 412 -10.03 -34.42 8.07
CA VAL A 412 -8.68 -33.99 7.71
C VAL A 412 -7.94 -35.12 7.00
N THR A 413 -8.14 -35.19 5.69
CA THR A 413 -7.18 -35.75 4.74
C THR A 413 -6.66 -34.62 3.87
N PRO A 414 -5.37 -34.61 3.49
CA PRO A 414 -4.85 -33.69 2.48
C PRO A 414 -5.28 -34.18 1.09
N HIS A 415 -6.57 -34.10 0.80
CA HIS A 415 -7.06 -34.29 -0.56
C HIS A 415 -6.76 -33.00 -1.32
N GLU A 416 -5.94 -33.10 -2.37
CA GLU A 416 -5.70 -32.01 -3.31
C GLU A 416 -7.05 -31.50 -3.85
N ASP A 417 -7.18 -30.19 -4.07
CA ASP A 417 -8.41 -29.60 -4.60
C ASP A 417 -8.71 -30.23 -5.99
N PRO A 418 -9.90 -30.83 -6.23
CA PRO A 418 -10.25 -31.37 -7.53
C PRO A 418 -10.13 -30.33 -8.66
N SER A 419 -10.27 -29.04 -8.33
CA SER A 419 -10.06 -27.92 -9.25
C SER A 419 -8.58 -27.78 -9.68
N GLN A 420 -7.64 -27.99 -8.75
CA GLN A 420 -6.20 -28.03 -9.03
C GLN A 420 -5.84 -29.30 -9.82
N GLN A 421 -6.38 -30.46 -9.43
CA GLN A 421 -6.15 -31.71 -10.18
C GLN A 421 -6.64 -31.60 -11.63
N PHE A 422 -7.81 -30.98 -11.86
CA PHE A 422 -8.33 -30.73 -13.20
C PHE A 422 -7.44 -29.75 -14.00
N LEU A 423 -6.90 -28.71 -13.38
CA LEU A 423 -5.94 -27.78 -14.00
C LEU A 423 -4.67 -28.52 -14.45
N HIS A 424 -4.05 -29.31 -13.57
CA HIS A 424 -2.85 -30.09 -13.90
C HIS A 424 -3.10 -31.12 -15.01
N GLN A 425 -4.19 -31.90 -14.92
CA GLN A 425 -4.56 -32.88 -15.96
C GLN A 425 -4.90 -32.21 -17.30
N SER A 426 -5.42 -30.98 -17.29
CA SER A 426 -5.69 -30.22 -18.51
C SER A 426 -4.42 -29.72 -19.17
N LEU A 427 -3.43 -29.28 -18.38
CA LEU A 427 -2.12 -28.91 -18.88
C LEU A 427 -1.31 -30.11 -19.39
N GLU A 428 -1.28 -31.23 -18.67
CA GLU A 428 -0.56 -32.44 -19.09
C GLU A 428 -1.03 -32.95 -20.46
N ARG A 429 -2.36 -32.91 -20.71
CA ARG A 429 -2.95 -33.22 -22.03
C ARG A 429 -2.44 -32.31 -23.15
N VAL A 430 -2.11 -31.05 -22.84
CA VAL A 430 -1.63 -30.04 -23.80
C VAL A 430 -0.09 -30.03 -23.93
N TYR A 431 0.64 -30.68 -23.02
CA TYR A 431 2.08 -30.91 -23.19
C TYR A 431 2.41 -32.21 -23.94
N ASN A 432 1.53 -33.22 -23.88
CA ASN A 432 1.72 -34.52 -24.54
C ASN A 432 1.25 -34.58 -26.01
N LEU A 433 1.33 -33.47 -26.75
CA LEU A 433 0.82 -33.29 -28.13
C LEU A 433 1.52 -34.12 -29.24
N GLN A 434 2.46 -35.01 -28.90
CA GLN A 434 3.49 -35.55 -29.82
C GLN A 434 2.96 -36.40 -31.00
N HIS A 435 1.65 -36.69 -31.05
CA HIS A 435 1.03 -37.58 -32.03
C HIS A 435 -0.24 -37.01 -32.69
N LEU A 436 -0.55 -35.72 -32.51
CA LEU A 436 -1.74 -35.09 -33.10
C LEU A 436 -1.43 -34.33 -34.40
N ASP A 437 -2.37 -34.40 -35.34
CA ASP A 437 -2.32 -33.61 -36.57
C ASP A 437 -2.42 -32.10 -36.29
N PRO A 438 -1.90 -31.24 -37.19
CA PRO A 438 -2.00 -29.78 -37.12
C PRO A 438 -3.38 -29.21 -36.75
N GLN A 439 -4.46 -29.87 -37.19
CA GLN A 439 -5.85 -29.52 -36.90
C GLN A 439 -6.27 -29.95 -35.49
N GLY A 440 -5.98 -31.19 -35.08
CA GLY A 440 -6.31 -31.71 -33.75
C GLY A 440 -5.58 -30.97 -32.62
N ILE A 441 -4.37 -30.46 -32.89
CA ILE A 441 -3.66 -29.56 -31.97
C ILE A 441 -4.44 -28.24 -31.77
N GLN A 442 -4.99 -27.64 -32.84
CA GLN A 442 -5.79 -26.42 -32.70
C GLN A 442 -7.09 -26.67 -31.92
N GLU A 443 -7.81 -27.75 -32.23
CA GLU A 443 -9.08 -28.09 -31.56
C GLU A 443 -8.87 -28.39 -30.07
N LEU A 444 -7.82 -29.15 -29.70
CA LEU A 444 -7.48 -29.42 -28.31
C LEU A 444 -7.08 -28.14 -27.54
N LEU A 445 -6.36 -27.21 -28.18
CA LEU A 445 -6.08 -25.89 -27.60
C LEU A 445 -7.36 -25.08 -27.42
N GLU A 446 -8.25 -25.01 -28.41
CA GLU A 446 -9.53 -24.29 -28.29
C GLU A 446 -10.42 -24.82 -27.17
N PHE A 447 -10.53 -26.15 -27.02
CA PHE A 447 -11.27 -26.75 -25.91
C PHE A 447 -10.62 -26.44 -24.57
N THR A 448 -9.31 -26.61 -24.43
CA THR A 448 -8.62 -26.37 -23.14
C THR A 448 -8.56 -24.90 -22.74
N ILE A 449 -8.42 -23.96 -23.69
CA ILE A 449 -8.54 -22.51 -23.42
C ILE A 449 -9.92 -22.18 -22.84
N ARG A 450 -10.99 -22.68 -23.47
CA ARG A 450 -12.38 -22.47 -23.00
C ARG A 450 -12.62 -23.11 -21.63
N ASP A 451 -12.14 -24.34 -21.44
CA ASP A 451 -12.34 -25.08 -20.18
C ASP A 451 -11.55 -24.41 -19.03
N LEU A 452 -10.37 -23.83 -19.29
CA LEU A 452 -9.61 -23.03 -18.33
C LEU A 452 -10.25 -21.66 -18.04
N GLN A 453 -10.73 -20.95 -19.06
CA GLN A 453 -11.50 -19.71 -18.87
C GLN A 453 -12.72 -19.97 -17.97
N ARG A 454 -13.44 -21.08 -18.21
CA ARG A 454 -14.58 -21.47 -17.38
C ARG A 454 -14.18 -21.90 -15.96
N LEU A 455 -12.99 -22.46 -15.75
CA LEU A 455 -12.45 -22.73 -14.42
C LEU A 455 -12.20 -21.41 -13.66
N GLY A 456 -11.62 -20.41 -14.31
CA GLY A 456 -11.37 -19.09 -13.72
C GLY A 456 -12.64 -18.30 -13.39
N GLU A 457 -13.69 -18.42 -14.20
CA GLU A 457 -15.03 -17.87 -13.92
C GLU A 457 -15.71 -18.52 -12.69
N LEU A 458 -15.34 -19.76 -12.34
CA LEU A 458 -16.01 -20.55 -11.30
C LEU A 458 -15.25 -20.60 -9.97
N GLN A 459 -13.92 -20.55 -9.97
CA GLN A 459 -13.08 -20.73 -8.78
C GLN A 459 -12.11 -19.55 -8.62
N SER A 460 -12.49 -18.57 -7.79
CA SER A 460 -11.78 -17.29 -7.64
C SER A 460 -10.34 -17.43 -7.16
N GLU A 461 -10.03 -18.46 -6.36
CA GLU A 461 -8.67 -18.72 -5.85
C GLU A 461 -7.70 -19.17 -6.96
N LEU A 462 -8.21 -19.89 -7.98
CA LEU A 462 -7.43 -20.36 -9.12
C LEU A 462 -7.55 -19.45 -10.35
N ALA A 463 -8.38 -18.40 -10.30
CA ALA A 463 -8.67 -17.54 -11.45
C ALA A 463 -7.42 -16.93 -12.09
N GLY A 464 -6.47 -16.43 -11.28
CA GLY A 464 -5.20 -15.90 -11.79
C GLY A 464 -4.36 -16.94 -12.54
N MET A 465 -4.32 -18.18 -12.04
CA MET A 465 -3.61 -19.30 -12.65
C MET A 465 -4.28 -19.77 -13.94
N ALA A 466 -5.62 -19.87 -13.94
CA ALA A 466 -6.42 -20.29 -15.07
C ALA A 466 -6.37 -19.25 -16.21
N ASP A 467 -6.55 -17.96 -15.91
CA ASP A 467 -6.45 -16.85 -16.86
C ASP A 467 -5.05 -16.79 -17.52
N PHE A 468 -3.99 -16.84 -16.72
CA PHE A 468 -2.61 -16.79 -17.20
C PHE A 468 -2.29 -17.96 -18.14
N THR A 469 -2.72 -19.17 -17.75
CA THR A 469 -2.54 -20.38 -18.55
C THR A 469 -3.36 -20.32 -19.85
N ALA A 470 -4.63 -19.92 -19.79
CA ALA A 470 -5.47 -19.74 -20.97
C ALA A 470 -4.89 -18.68 -21.92
N THR A 471 -4.32 -17.59 -21.39
CA THR A 471 -3.65 -16.54 -22.17
C THR A 471 -2.40 -17.06 -22.87
N TYR A 472 -1.59 -17.90 -22.20
CA TYR A 472 -0.44 -18.55 -22.82
C TYR A 472 -0.84 -19.51 -23.95
N LEU A 473 -1.85 -20.36 -23.71
CA LEU A 473 -2.37 -21.28 -24.72
C LEU A 473 -3.01 -20.53 -25.90
N GLN A 474 -3.70 -19.40 -25.64
CA GLN A 474 -4.23 -18.53 -26.69
C GLN A 474 -3.11 -17.89 -27.53
N CYS A 475 -2.01 -17.45 -26.92
CA CYS A 475 -0.83 -16.98 -27.65
C CYS A 475 -0.25 -18.07 -28.57
N GLN A 476 -0.11 -19.30 -28.05
CA GLN A 476 0.38 -20.45 -28.82
C GLN A 476 -0.58 -20.82 -29.96
N LEU A 477 -1.89 -20.81 -29.72
CA LEU A 477 -2.91 -21.09 -30.73
C LEU A 477 -2.90 -20.04 -31.86
N LEU A 478 -2.74 -18.76 -31.52
CA LEU A 478 -2.59 -17.67 -32.49
C LEU A 478 -1.31 -17.83 -33.33
N LEU A 479 -0.19 -18.20 -32.70
CA LEU A 479 1.08 -18.46 -33.38
C LEU A 479 0.96 -19.66 -34.34
N ILE A 480 0.36 -20.76 -33.89
CA ILE A 480 0.11 -21.96 -34.70
C ILE A 480 -0.76 -21.63 -35.92
N LYS A 481 -1.89 -20.92 -35.72
CA LYS A 481 -2.78 -20.47 -36.80
C LYS A 481 -2.06 -19.58 -37.81
N ALA A 482 -1.27 -18.62 -37.35
CA ALA A 482 -0.49 -17.74 -38.21
C ALA A 482 0.57 -18.51 -39.02
N LEU A 483 1.22 -19.54 -38.45
CA LEU A 483 2.25 -20.34 -39.15
C LEU A 483 1.67 -21.35 -40.16
N GLN A 484 0.43 -21.79 -39.95
CA GLN A 484 -0.30 -22.71 -40.83
C GLN A 484 -1.11 -22.01 -41.93
N GLU A 485 -1.17 -20.67 -41.93
CA GLU A 485 -1.96 -19.89 -42.89
C GLU A 485 -1.61 -20.24 -44.36
N LYS A 486 -2.63 -20.51 -45.20
CA LYS A 486 -2.44 -20.91 -46.63
C LYS A 486 -1.62 -19.88 -47.44
N LEU A 487 -1.58 -18.64 -46.94
CA LEU A 487 -0.72 -17.52 -47.31
C LEU A 487 0.76 -17.88 -47.54
N TRP A 488 1.33 -18.83 -46.79
CA TRP A 488 2.73 -19.24 -46.95
C TRP A 488 3.00 -19.97 -48.27
N ASN A 489 1.96 -20.50 -48.90
CA ASN A 489 2.03 -21.21 -50.18
C ASN A 489 1.76 -20.29 -51.39
N VAL A 490 1.35 -19.04 -51.16
CA VAL A 490 1.12 -18.03 -52.20
C VAL A 490 2.43 -17.27 -52.48
N ALA A 491 2.69 -16.92 -53.75
CA ALA A 491 3.86 -16.15 -54.14
C ALA A 491 3.88 -14.76 -53.45
N ALA A 492 5.00 -14.42 -52.80
CA ALA A 492 5.13 -13.20 -51.99
C ALA A 492 4.69 -11.88 -52.66
N PRO A 493 5.02 -11.57 -53.94
CA PRO A 493 4.60 -10.30 -54.55
C PRO A 493 3.09 -10.16 -54.82
N LEU A 494 2.31 -11.22 -54.61
CA LEU A 494 0.84 -11.21 -54.72
C LEU A 494 0.13 -11.00 -53.37
N TYR A 495 0.87 -10.67 -52.30
CA TYR A 495 0.27 -10.41 -50.99
C TYR A 495 -0.62 -9.15 -51.00
N LEU A 496 -1.94 -9.37 -50.98
CA LEU A 496 -2.94 -8.31 -50.80
C LEU A 496 -3.07 -7.93 -49.32
N LYS A 497 -3.25 -6.63 -49.06
CA LYS A 497 -3.33 -6.02 -47.72
C LYS A 497 -4.48 -6.53 -46.83
N GLN A 498 -5.40 -7.32 -47.38
CA GLN A 498 -6.52 -7.95 -46.67
C GLN A 498 -6.11 -9.21 -45.87
N ASN A 499 -4.96 -9.82 -46.15
CA ASN A 499 -4.46 -11.01 -45.44
C ASN A 499 -3.82 -10.64 -44.09
N ALA A 500 -4.48 -9.80 -43.30
CA ALA A 500 -3.93 -9.15 -42.12
C ALA A 500 -3.75 -10.09 -40.90
N LEU A 501 -4.24 -11.34 -40.97
CA LEU A 501 -4.35 -12.26 -39.84
C LEU A 501 -3.02 -12.51 -39.14
N ALA A 502 -1.96 -12.93 -39.85
CA ALA A 502 -0.64 -13.13 -39.23
C ALA A 502 -0.04 -11.84 -38.62
N SER A 503 -0.34 -10.65 -39.17
CA SER A 503 0.11 -9.37 -38.60
C SER A 503 -0.71 -8.95 -37.37
N ALA A 504 -2.01 -9.26 -37.34
CA ALA A 504 -2.87 -9.00 -36.20
C ALA A 504 -2.55 -9.97 -35.05
N ALA A 505 -2.38 -11.26 -35.34
CA ALA A 505 -1.93 -12.27 -34.39
C ALA A 505 -0.57 -11.91 -33.77
N ALA A 506 0.40 -11.45 -34.57
CA ALA A 506 1.68 -10.97 -34.04
C ALA A 506 1.51 -9.79 -33.07
N LYS A 507 0.72 -8.76 -33.42
CA LYS A 507 0.39 -7.65 -32.51
C LYS A 507 -0.29 -8.13 -31.22
N GLN A 508 -1.28 -9.02 -31.33
CA GLN A 508 -2.02 -9.55 -30.20
C GLN A 508 -1.14 -10.37 -29.26
N ILE A 509 -0.27 -11.24 -29.77
CA ILE A 509 0.68 -11.99 -28.92
C ILE A 509 1.66 -11.04 -28.21
N LEU A 510 2.11 -9.95 -28.86
CA LEU A 510 2.91 -8.94 -28.18
C LEU A 510 2.14 -8.28 -27.02
N GLU A 511 0.90 -7.85 -27.25
CA GLU A 511 0.05 -7.25 -26.22
C GLU A 511 -0.23 -8.21 -25.05
N GLU A 512 -0.63 -9.45 -25.33
CA GLU A 512 -0.88 -10.48 -24.31
C GLU A 512 0.39 -10.88 -23.56
N THR A 513 1.56 -10.98 -24.22
CA THR A 513 2.81 -11.21 -23.48
C THR A 513 3.19 -10.02 -22.58
N TYR A 514 2.81 -8.78 -22.89
CA TYR A 514 2.99 -7.65 -21.98
C TYR A 514 2.01 -7.71 -20.79
N LYS A 515 0.74 -8.08 -21.03
CA LYS A 515 -0.23 -8.35 -19.94
C LYS A 515 0.26 -9.47 -19.03
N MET A 516 0.75 -10.59 -19.57
CA MET A 516 1.29 -11.70 -18.79
C MET A 516 2.48 -11.30 -17.90
N GLU A 517 3.37 -10.40 -18.35
CA GLU A 517 4.53 -9.97 -17.55
C GLU A 517 4.20 -8.91 -16.50
N PHE A 518 3.25 -8.00 -16.78
CA PHE A 518 3.04 -6.79 -15.96
C PHE A 518 1.65 -6.68 -15.30
N MET A 519 0.67 -7.50 -15.67
CA MET A 519 -0.65 -7.58 -15.01
C MET A 519 -0.70 -8.66 -13.93
N TYR A 520 0.30 -9.54 -13.82
CA TYR A 520 0.29 -10.64 -12.85
C TYR A 520 1.35 -10.44 -11.77
N SER A 521 0.97 -10.74 -10.53
CA SER A 521 1.87 -10.83 -9.38
C SER A 521 2.19 -12.30 -9.08
N GLY A 522 3.42 -12.57 -8.67
CA GLY A 522 3.92 -13.94 -8.43
C GLY A 522 4.67 -14.59 -9.60
N VAL A 523 4.89 -13.86 -10.71
CA VAL A 523 5.58 -14.40 -11.90
C VAL A 523 7.07 -14.69 -11.59
N GLU A 524 7.48 -15.95 -11.71
CA GLU A 524 8.85 -16.42 -11.50
C GLU A 524 9.77 -16.18 -12.71
N SER A 525 11.09 -16.19 -12.48
CA SER A 525 12.16 -16.17 -13.51
C SER A 525 11.86 -17.09 -14.69
N ARG A 526 11.44 -18.33 -14.41
CA ARG A 526 11.09 -19.35 -15.41
C ARG A 526 9.90 -18.98 -16.29
N GLN A 527 8.87 -18.35 -15.72
CA GLN A 527 7.73 -17.87 -16.50
C GLN A 527 8.11 -16.60 -17.30
N VAL A 528 8.87 -15.68 -16.71
CA VAL A 528 9.36 -14.46 -17.40
C VAL A 528 10.15 -14.84 -18.66
N VAL A 529 11.10 -15.77 -18.57
CA VAL A 529 11.88 -16.18 -19.76
C VAL A 529 11.03 -16.86 -20.84
N ILE A 530 9.96 -17.59 -20.47
CA ILE A 530 9.00 -18.18 -21.42
C ILE A 530 8.13 -17.09 -22.07
N ILE A 531 7.69 -16.08 -21.32
CA ILE A 531 6.94 -14.94 -21.85
C ILE A 531 7.81 -14.13 -22.83
N HIS A 532 9.07 -13.85 -22.47
CA HIS A 532 10.02 -13.18 -23.37
C HIS A 532 10.37 -14.04 -24.60
N HIS A 533 10.38 -15.37 -24.47
CA HIS A 533 10.55 -16.30 -25.60
C HIS A 533 9.36 -16.21 -26.58
N MET A 534 8.12 -16.28 -26.08
CA MET A 534 6.90 -16.10 -26.86
C MET A 534 6.88 -14.73 -27.55
N ARG A 535 7.34 -13.67 -26.85
CA ARG A 535 7.49 -12.33 -27.41
C ARG A 535 8.52 -12.27 -28.54
N LEU A 536 9.65 -12.99 -28.41
CA LEU A 536 10.66 -13.10 -29.46
C LEU A 536 10.14 -13.87 -30.69
N GLN A 537 9.34 -14.93 -30.49
CA GLN A 537 8.63 -15.64 -31.56
C GLN A 537 7.62 -14.73 -32.28
N ALA A 538 6.86 -13.91 -31.55
CA ALA A 538 5.93 -12.95 -32.12
C ALA A 538 6.63 -11.85 -32.94
N LYS A 539 7.78 -11.32 -32.45
CA LYS A 539 8.60 -10.38 -33.22
C LYS A 539 9.22 -11.02 -34.47
N ALA A 540 9.66 -12.28 -34.38
CA ALA A 540 10.13 -13.04 -35.54
C ALA A 540 9.02 -13.21 -36.58
N LEU A 541 7.79 -13.58 -36.16
CA LEU A 541 6.61 -13.64 -37.02
C LEU A 541 6.32 -12.29 -37.68
N GLN A 542 6.32 -11.20 -36.92
CA GLN A 542 6.11 -9.85 -37.44
C GLN A 542 7.17 -9.45 -38.48
N LEU A 543 8.45 -9.74 -38.22
CA LEU A 543 9.56 -9.51 -39.15
C LEU A 543 9.39 -10.32 -40.44
N ILE A 544 8.98 -11.59 -40.35
CA ILE A 544 8.74 -12.43 -41.53
C ILE A 544 7.55 -11.87 -42.35
N VAL A 545 6.48 -11.40 -41.70
CA VAL A 545 5.32 -10.81 -42.38
C VAL A 545 5.67 -9.48 -43.05
N THR A 546 6.33 -8.54 -42.35
CA THR A 546 6.78 -7.28 -42.97
C THR A 546 7.78 -7.53 -44.10
N ALA A 547 8.67 -8.52 -43.98
CA ALA A 547 9.62 -8.88 -45.02
C ALA A 547 8.99 -9.44 -46.31
N ARG A 548 7.74 -9.92 -46.28
CA ARG A 548 6.99 -10.32 -47.49
C ARG A 548 6.22 -9.16 -48.14
N THR A 549 6.07 -8.03 -47.45
CA THR A 549 5.28 -6.86 -47.92
C THR A 549 6.15 -5.65 -48.30
N THR A 550 7.28 -5.48 -47.64
CA THR A 550 8.22 -4.38 -47.86
C THR A 550 8.89 -4.47 -49.23
N ARG A 551 8.97 -3.35 -49.95
CA ARG A 551 9.70 -3.23 -51.22
C ARG A 551 11.03 -2.51 -50.97
N GLY A 552 12.15 -3.14 -51.33
CA GLY A 552 13.50 -2.61 -51.08
C GLY A 552 14.23 -3.38 -49.97
N VAL A 553 15.57 -3.36 -50.01
CA VAL A 553 16.44 -4.16 -49.13
C VAL A 553 16.89 -3.38 -47.89
N GLU A 554 17.05 -2.07 -47.99
CA GLU A 554 17.59 -1.22 -46.91
C GLU A 554 16.72 -1.22 -45.64
N PRO A 555 15.38 -1.09 -45.70
CA PRO A 555 14.54 -1.18 -44.49
C PRO A 555 14.60 -2.57 -43.84
N LEU A 556 14.73 -3.63 -44.66
CA LEU A 556 14.83 -5.01 -44.19
C LEU A 556 16.14 -5.25 -43.42
N PHE A 557 17.25 -4.65 -43.86
CA PHE A 557 18.53 -4.75 -43.17
C PHE A 557 18.42 -4.17 -41.75
N GLY A 558 17.94 -2.93 -41.62
CA GLY A 558 17.78 -2.28 -40.30
C GLY A 558 16.76 -2.96 -39.38
N MET A 559 15.73 -3.63 -39.91
CA MET A 559 14.82 -4.45 -39.11
C MET A 559 15.46 -5.78 -38.66
N CYS A 560 16.25 -6.45 -39.52
CA CYS A 560 16.99 -7.64 -39.14
C CYS A 560 18.07 -7.34 -38.08
N GLU A 561 18.83 -6.25 -38.21
CA GLU A 561 19.82 -5.85 -37.18
C GLU A 561 19.16 -5.60 -35.83
N LYS A 562 18.04 -4.85 -35.80
CA LYS A 562 17.27 -4.61 -34.57
C LYS A 562 16.80 -5.91 -33.92
N PHE A 563 16.29 -6.86 -34.72
CA PHE A 563 15.88 -8.17 -34.20
C PHE A 563 17.07 -8.96 -33.64
N LEU A 564 18.22 -9.01 -34.32
CA LEU A 564 19.42 -9.69 -33.82
C LEU A 564 19.95 -9.04 -32.53
N GLN A 565 19.90 -7.71 -32.41
CA GLN A 565 20.25 -7.00 -31.16
C GLN A 565 19.30 -7.36 -30.00
N GLU A 566 18.04 -7.67 -30.27
CA GLU A 566 17.10 -8.16 -29.25
C GLU A 566 17.34 -9.63 -28.87
N VAL A 567 17.75 -10.49 -29.81
CA VAL A 567 18.22 -11.87 -29.51
C VAL A 567 19.44 -11.84 -28.60
N ASP A 568 20.42 -10.99 -28.94
CA ASP A 568 21.59 -10.70 -28.12
C ASP A 568 21.21 -10.20 -26.71
N SER A 569 20.24 -9.28 -26.63
CA SER A 569 19.74 -8.77 -25.34
C SER A 569 19.03 -9.86 -24.53
N PHE A 570 18.23 -10.71 -25.16
CA PHE A 570 17.58 -11.85 -24.50
C PHE A 570 18.62 -12.80 -23.92
N GLN A 571 19.63 -13.18 -24.72
CA GLN A 571 20.71 -14.07 -24.27
C GLN A 571 21.40 -13.51 -23.02
N ARG A 572 21.78 -12.21 -23.04
CA ARG A 572 22.44 -11.54 -21.92
C ARG A 572 21.56 -11.41 -20.67
N CYS A 573 20.25 -11.24 -20.83
CA CYS A 573 19.31 -11.12 -19.71
C CYS A 573 18.95 -12.46 -19.05
N PHE A 574 18.98 -13.57 -19.79
CA PHE A 574 18.45 -14.87 -19.33
C PHE A 574 19.49 -16.00 -19.32
N ILE A 575 20.79 -15.69 -19.21
CA ILE A 575 21.92 -16.65 -19.25
C ILE A 575 21.68 -17.88 -18.35
N SER A 576 21.15 -17.68 -17.13
CA SER A 576 20.91 -18.74 -16.15
C SER A 576 19.80 -19.72 -16.53
N GLU A 577 18.84 -19.31 -17.37
CA GLU A 577 17.66 -20.13 -17.72
C GLU A 577 17.79 -20.81 -19.09
N LEU A 578 18.73 -20.38 -19.94
CA LEU A 578 19.00 -21.01 -21.24
C LEU A 578 19.15 -22.54 -21.19
N PRO A 579 19.80 -23.17 -20.18
CA PRO A 579 19.88 -24.63 -20.10
C PRO A 579 18.52 -25.35 -19.99
N HIS A 580 17.48 -24.67 -19.53
CA HIS A 580 16.12 -25.22 -19.45
C HIS A 580 15.34 -25.08 -20.77
N MET A 581 15.89 -24.40 -21.79
CA MET A 581 15.20 -24.04 -23.05
C MET A 581 15.57 -24.94 -24.25
N GLN A 582 16.07 -26.15 -23.99
CA GLN A 582 16.55 -27.09 -25.01
C GLN A 582 15.53 -27.36 -26.13
N GLY A 583 15.98 -27.26 -27.39
CA GLY A 583 15.18 -27.52 -28.59
C GLY A 583 14.15 -26.44 -28.94
N SER A 584 14.07 -25.36 -28.16
CA SER A 584 13.14 -24.25 -28.38
C SER A 584 13.51 -23.36 -29.58
N PHE A 585 12.69 -22.34 -29.89
CA PHE A 585 13.00 -21.38 -30.96
C PHE A 585 14.34 -20.64 -30.72
N VAL A 586 14.55 -20.10 -29.51
CA VAL A 586 15.72 -19.27 -29.18
C VAL A 586 17.01 -20.08 -29.06
N ASP A 587 16.95 -21.29 -28.52
CA ASP A 587 18.07 -22.24 -28.43
C ASP A 587 18.66 -22.53 -29.83
N LYS A 588 17.80 -22.98 -30.75
CA LYS A 588 18.11 -23.17 -32.16
C LYS A 588 18.52 -21.88 -32.90
N LEU A 589 18.11 -20.71 -32.40
CA LEU A 589 18.46 -19.42 -32.99
C LEU A 589 19.89 -19.01 -32.59
N LEU A 590 20.26 -19.22 -31.32
CA LEU A 590 21.60 -18.92 -30.78
C LEU A 590 22.68 -19.78 -31.45
N ASP A 591 22.43 -21.08 -31.65
CA ASP A 591 23.30 -21.96 -32.45
C ASP A 591 23.54 -21.43 -33.87
N LEU A 592 22.56 -20.73 -34.44
CA LEU A 592 22.61 -20.20 -35.80
C LEU A 592 23.10 -18.73 -35.86
N MET A 593 23.31 -18.03 -34.74
CA MET A 593 23.69 -16.62 -34.72
C MET A 593 24.94 -16.28 -35.57
N PRO A 594 26.05 -17.06 -35.54
CA PRO A 594 27.23 -16.77 -36.37
C PRO A 594 26.92 -16.78 -37.89
N ARG A 595 25.94 -17.59 -38.31
CA ARG A 595 25.44 -17.66 -39.68
C ARG A 595 24.44 -16.55 -39.98
N LEU A 596 23.58 -16.19 -39.02
CA LEU A 596 22.57 -15.13 -39.20
C LEU A 596 23.21 -13.75 -39.39
N VAL A 597 24.24 -13.43 -38.61
CA VAL A 597 24.99 -12.16 -38.70
C VAL A 597 25.74 -12.01 -40.03
N THR A 598 26.08 -13.12 -40.70
CA THR A 598 26.83 -13.14 -41.97
C THR A 598 25.95 -13.38 -43.20
N SER A 599 24.66 -13.69 -43.03
CA SER A 599 23.71 -13.96 -44.12
C SER A 599 23.01 -12.69 -44.62
N LYS A 600 22.47 -12.71 -45.84
CA LYS A 600 21.66 -11.60 -46.36
C LYS A 600 20.30 -11.55 -45.64
N PRO A 601 19.63 -10.39 -45.51
CA PRO A 601 18.31 -10.30 -44.86
C PRO A 601 17.26 -11.27 -45.42
N SER A 602 17.27 -11.53 -46.73
CA SER A 602 16.40 -12.50 -47.40
C SER A 602 16.67 -13.98 -47.06
N GLU A 603 17.86 -14.27 -46.52
CA GLU A 603 18.27 -15.60 -46.04
C GLU A 603 17.97 -15.72 -44.54
N VAL A 604 18.26 -14.68 -43.76
CA VAL A 604 17.88 -14.54 -42.35
C VAL A 604 16.37 -14.79 -42.17
N VAL A 605 15.51 -14.13 -42.94
CA VAL A 605 14.04 -14.32 -42.88
C VAL A 605 13.61 -15.75 -43.22
N LYS A 606 14.30 -16.44 -44.15
CA LYS A 606 14.01 -17.85 -44.49
C LYS A 606 14.44 -18.81 -43.38
N ILE A 607 15.60 -18.54 -42.75
CA ILE A 607 16.07 -19.31 -41.59
C ILE A 607 15.08 -19.13 -40.44
N LEU A 608 14.72 -17.89 -40.09
CA LEU A 608 13.71 -17.58 -39.07
C LEU A 608 12.37 -18.30 -39.33
N GLN A 609 11.84 -18.24 -40.54
CA GLN A 609 10.59 -18.93 -40.91
C GLN A 609 10.70 -20.46 -40.78
N THR A 610 11.87 -21.03 -41.03
CA THR A 610 12.12 -22.48 -40.90
C THR A 610 12.22 -22.87 -39.43
N THR A 611 13.05 -22.17 -38.65
CA THR A 611 13.25 -22.43 -37.21
C THR A 611 11.95 -22.21 -36.42
N LEU A 612 11.16 -21.19 -36.76
CA LEU A 612 9.86 -20.91 -36.11
C LEU A 612 8.77 -21.94 -36.45
N ARG A 613 8.88 -22.64 -37.59
CA ARG A 613 8.05 -23.81 -37.91
C ARG A 613 8.54 -25.11 -37.27
N GLN A 614 9.76 -25.12 -36.74
CA GLN A 614 10.41 -26.27 -36.09
C GLN A 614 10.61 -26.06 -34.58
N SER A 615 10.08 -24.99 -34.00
CA SER A 615 10.16 -24.73 -32.56
C SER A 615 9.17 -25.59 -31.80
N THR A 616 9.64 -26.24 -30.73
CA THR A 616 8.80 -26.98 -29.80
C THR A 616 7.88 -26.05 -29.00
N PHE A 617 6.78 -26.60 -28.49
CA PHE A 617 5.97 -25.95 -27.47
C PHE A 617 6.70 -26.05 -26.12
N LEU A 618 6.83 -24.93 -25.41
CA LEU A 618 7.49 -24.90 -24.10
C LEU A 618 6.49 -25.17 -22.97
N HIS A 619 6.90 -26.00 -22.02
CA HIS A 619 6.14 -26.25 -20.80
C HIS A 619 6.19 -25.02 -19.88
N LEU A 620 5.03 -24.41 -19.61
CA LEU A 620 4.90 -23.32 -18.63
C LEU A 620 4.79 -23.92 -17.23
N PRO A 621 5.79 -23.75 -16.34
CA PRO A 621 5.69 -24.20 -14.96
C PRO A 621 4.74 -23.28 -14.19
N LEU A 622 3.77 -23.88 -13.52
CA LEU A 622 2.82 -23.18 -12.64
C LEU A 622 3.48 -22.86 -11.29
N PRO A 623 3.42 -21.61 -10.78
CA PRO A 623 3.90 -21.25 -9.45
C PRO A 623 2.83 -21.53 -8.38
N GLU A 624 3.18 -21.50 -7.09
CA GLU A 624 2.20 -21.74 -6.01
C GLU A 624 1.19 -20.60 -5.81
N GLN A 625 1.59 -19.36 -6.13
CA GLN A 625 0.75 -18.16 -5.95
C GLN A 625 0.89 -17.24 -7.16
N LEU A 626 -0.14 -17.17 -8.00
CA LEU A 626 -0.23 -16.21 -9.10
C LEU A 626 -1.57 -15.48 -9.03
N HIS A 627 -1.51 -14.16 -8.86
CA HIS A 627 -2.71 -13.33 -8.79
C HIS A 627 -2.68 -12.23 -9.84
N ARG A 628 -3.76 -12.18 -10.63
CA ARG A 628 -4.01 -11.13 -11.62
C ARG A 628 -4.34 -9.83 -10.90
N ALA A 629 -3.65 -8.75 -11.24
CA ALA A 629 -3.95 -7.42 -10.76
C ALA A 629 -5.30 -6.96 -11.33
N THR A 630 -6.19 -6.51 -10.45
CA THR A 630 -7.53 -6.02 -10.80
C THR A 630 -7.76 -4.66 -10.16
N ALA A 631 -8.66 -3.86 -10.77
CA ALA A 631 -9.18 -2.68 -10.13
C ALA A 631 -10.67 -2.49 -10.39
N ASN A 632 -11.40 -2.09 -9.36
CA ASN A 632 -12.79 -1.71 -9.44
C ASN A 632 -12.95 -0.24 -9.01
N ILE A 633 -13.41 0.60 -9.91
CA ILE A 633 -13.80 1.98 -9.60
C ILE A 633 -15.14 1.89 -8.86
N ILE A 634 -15.18 2.43 -7.64
CA ILE A 634 -16.37 2.54 -6.79
C ILE A 634 -17.05 3.88 -7.09
N GLU A 635 -16.24 4.95 -7.12
CA GLU A 635 -16.70 6.29 -7.48
C GLU A 635 -15.80 6.88 -8.58
N PRO A 636 -16.37 7.53 -9.61
CA PRO A 636 -17.80 7.62 -9.91
C PRO A 636 -18.42 6.25 -10.25
N THR A 637 -19.72 6.06 -9.99
CA THR A 637 -20.43 4.81 -10.31
C THR A 637 -20.70 4.65 -11.81
N GLY A 638 -20.90 5.78 -12.51
CA GLY A 638 -21.24 5.84 -13.94
C GLY A 638 -22.73 5.64 -14.27
N GLU A 639 -23.59 5.54 -13.25
CA GLU A 639 -25.04 5.32 -13.40
C GLU A 639 -25.84 6.64 -13.42
N SER A 640 -25.19 7.79 -13.26
CA SER A 640 -25.83 9.10 -13.18
C SER A 640 -26.00 9.76 -14.56
N ASP A 641 -27.26 9.86 -15.02
CA ASP A 641 -27.67 10.70 -16.16
C ASP A 641 -27.58 12.22 -15.88
N ASN A 642 -27.28 12.64 -14.64
CA ASN A 642 -27.12 14.07 -14.32
C ASN A 642 -25.71 14.55 -14.68
N PRO A 643 -25.54 15.45 -15.67
CA PRO A 643 -24.21 15.87 -16.10
C PRO A 643 -23.54 16.82 -15.11
N LEU A 644 -22.26 16.56 -14.84
CA LEU A 644 -21.37 17.43 -14.09
C LEU A 644 -21.14 18.73 -14.88
N ARG A 645 -21.80 19.82 -14.46
CA ARG A 645 -21.85 21.11 -15.18
C ARG A 645 -20.83 22.08 -14.60
N PHE A 646 -19.98 22.65 -15.46
CA PHE A 646 -18.93 23.58 -15.04
C PHE A 646 -18.63 24.65 -16.08
N THR A 647 -17.86 25.67 -15.72
CA THR A 647 -17.44 26.73 -16.64
C THR A 647 -16.24 26.29 -17.48
N SER A 648 -16.37 26.32 -18.79
CA SER A 648 -15.32 25.97 -19.75
C SER A 648 -14.03 26.77 -19.52
N GLY A 649 -12.89 26.10 -19.55
CA GLY A 649 -11.58 26.70 -19.24
C GLY A 649 -11.27 26.84 -17.74
N LEU A 650 -12.22 26.59 -16.84
CA LEU A 650 -11.93 26.33 -15.43
C LEU A 650 -11.73 24.83 -15.22
N VAL A 651 -10.99 24.50 -14.16
CA VAL A 651 -10.72 23.13 -13.72
C VAL A 651 -11.85 22.63 -12.80
N VAL A 652 -12.19 21.36 -12.93
CA VAL A 652 -13.09 20.62 -12.02
C VAL A 652 -12.37 19.42 -11.45
N ALA A 653 -12.51 19.19 -10.15
CA ALA A 653 -12.19 17.91 -9.55
C ALA A 653 -13.33 16.91 -9.80
N LEU A 654 -12.97 15.76 -10.35
CA LEU A 654 -13.77 14.53 -10.30
C LEU A 654 -13.10 13.62 -9.28
N ASP A 655 -13.77 13.33 -8.17
CA ASP A 655 -13.27 12.38 -7.18
C ASP A 655 -13.30 10.95 -7.76
N VAL A 656 -12.21 10.21 -7.58
CA VAL A 656 -12.07 8.82 -8.01
C VAL A 656 -11.65 7.97 -6.81
N ASP A 657 -12.55 7.08 -6.41
CA ASP A 657 -12.32 6.05 -5.38
C ASP A 657 -12.33 4.67 -6.06
N ALA A 658 -11.25 3.90 -5.89
CA ALA A 658 -11.12 2.59 -6.49
C ALA A 658 -10.38 1.61 -5.59
N THR A 659 -10.89 0.38 -5.48
CA THR A 659 -10.16 -0.75 -4.90
C THR A 659 -9.26 -1.38 -5.94
N LEU A 660 -8.04 -1.73 -5.53
CA LEU A 660 -7.02 -2.38 -6.36
C LEU A 660 -6.60 -3.67 -5.63
N GLU A 661 -6.65 -4.81 -6.30
CA GLU A 661 -6.18 -6.09 -5.74
C GLU A 661 -4.95 -6.58 -6.49
N HIS A 662 -4.00 -7.16 -5.76
CA HIS A 662 -2.79 -7.82 -6.26
C HIS A 662 -1.83 -6.97 -7.12
N VAL A 663 -1.90 -5.64 -7.00
CA VAL A 663 -0.92 -4.71 -7.58
C VAL A 663 0.35 -4.65 -6.71
N GLN A 664 1.54 -4.91 -7.28
CA GLN A 664 2.80 -4.97 -6.53
C GLN A 664 3.35 -3.60 -6.08
N ASP A 665 3.38 -2.63 -6.99
CA ASP A 665 3.79 -1.24 -6.73
C ASP A 665 2.71 -0.30 -7.27
N PRO A 666 1.65 -0.03 -6.51
CA PRO A 666 0.57 0.82 -7.00
C PRO A 666 1.01 2.27 -7.19
N GLN A 667 1.91 2.79 -6.35
CA GLN A 667 2.37 4.19 -6.41
C GLN A 667 3.19 4.47 -7.68
N GLY A 668 4.13 3.58 -8.03
CA GLY A 668 4.91 3.70 -9.26
C GLY A 668 4.10 3.36 -10.51
N THR A 669 3.33 2.28 -10.50
CA THR A 669 2.70 1.75 -11.72
C THR A 669 1.33 2.35 -12.06
N VAL A 670 0.43 2.57 -11.10
CA VAL A 670 -0.98 2.89 -11.40
C VAL A 670 -1.13 4.32 -11.94
N LYS A 671 -1.96 4.48 -12.98
CA LYS A 671 -2.31 5.75 -13.61
C LYS A 671 -3.81 5.79 -13.88
N VAL A 672 -4.40 6.98 -13.89
CA VAL A 672 -5.80 7.17 -14.33
C VAL A 672 -5.78 7.71 -15.75
N GLN A 673 -6.59 7.15 -16.65
CA GLN A 673 -6.81 7.68 -17.99
C GLN A 673 -8.23 8.22 -18.11
N VAL A 674 -8.34 9.44 -18.62
CA VAL A 674 -9.60 10.04 -19.07
C VAL A 674 -9.59 10.08 -20.59
N LEU A 675 -10.60 9.51 -21.23
CA LEU A 675 -10.84 9.57 -22.67
C LEU A 675 -12.02 10.52 -22.93
N TYR A 676 -11.79 11.54 -23.76
CA TYR A 676 -12.78 12.56 -24.13
C TYR A 676 -13.51 12.19 -25.44
N PRO A 677 -14.71 12.76 -25.71
CA PRO A 677 -15.54 12.40 -26.88
C PRO A 677 -14.90 12.70 -28.24
N ASP A 678 -13.90 13.58 -28.29
CA ASP A 678 -13.13 13.93 -29.49
C ASP A 678 -11.95 12.97 -29.75
N GLY A 679 -11.76 11.95 -28.90
CA GLY A 679 -10.67 10.99 -28.97
C GLY A 679 -9.39 11.43 -28.26
N GLN A 680 -9.33 12.63 -27.66
CA GLN A 680 -8.19 13.00 -26.82
C GLN A 680 -8.17 12.16 -25.54
N ALA A 681 -6.97 11.76 -25.12
CA ALA A 681 -6.78 10.97 -23.91
C ALA A 681 -5.73 11.59 -22.98
N GLN A 682 -6.12 11.84 -21.73
CA GLN A 682 -5.29 12.43 -20.69
C GLN A 682 -4.87 11.35 -19.69
N ILE A 683 -3.57 11.16 -19.47
CA ILE A 683 -3.05 10.32 -18.38
C ILE A 683 -2.74 11.21 -17.17
N ILE A 684 -3.37 10.88 -16.04
CA ILE A 684 -3.19 11.51 -14.74
C ILE A 684 -2.39 10.56 -13.85
N HIS A 685 -1.45 11.14 -13.10
CA HIS A 685 -0.58 10.45 -12.17
C HIS A 685 -1.10 10.74 -10.74
N PRO A 686 -1.68 9.76 -10.03
CA PRO A 686 -2.06 9.96 -8.63
C PRO A 686 -0.83 10.27 -7.77
N LYS A 687 -1.04 10.98 -6.67
CA LYS A 687 0.04 11.26 -5.70
C LYS A 687 0.32 9.98 -4.90
N PRO A 688 1.55 9.73 -4.42
CA PRO A 688 1.82 8.60 -3.54
C PRO A 688 0.96 8.57 -2.27
N ALA A 689 0.55 9.75 -1.78
CA ALA A 689 -0.34 9.92 -0.64
C ALA A 689 -1.81 9.52 -0.90
N ASP A 690 -2.23 9.43 -2.16
CA ASP A 690 -3.62 9.08 -2.56
C ASP A 690 -3.88 7.56 -2.41
N PHE A 691 -2.83 6.77 -2.17
CA PHE A 691 -2.92 5.32 -2.01
C PHE A 691 -2.99 4.92 -0.53
N ARG A 692 -4.04 4.18 -0.17
CA ARG A 692 -4.23 3.53 1.14
C ARG A 692 -3.95 2.03 1.03
N ASN A 693 -3.53 1.40 2.13
CA ASN A 693 -3.24 -0.04 2.21
C ASN A 693 -4.10 -0.70 3.31
N PRO A 694 -5.36 -1.09 3.00
CA PRO A 694 -6.25 -1.75 3.96
C PRO A 694 -5.89 -3.21 4.29
N GLY A 695 -4.94 -3.85 3.59
CA GLY A 695 -4.52 -5.22 3.90
C GLY A 695 -3.57 -5.84 2.87
N PRO A 696 -2.95 -7.00 3.19
CA PRO A 696 -2.01 -7.66 2.29
C PRO A 696 -2.66 -7.97 0.94
N GLY A 697 -2.03 -7.53 -0.15
CA GLY A 697 -2.54 -7.68 -1.51
C GLY A 697 -3.73 -6.78 -1.87
N ARG A 698 -4.13 -5.83 -1.01
CA ARG A 698 -5.26 -4.92 -1.25
C ARG A 698 -4.84 -3.47 -1.03
N HIS A 699 -5.09 -2.64 -2.04
CA HIS A 699 -4.90 -1.19 -2.00
C HIS A 699 -6.21 -0.48 -2.33
N ARG A 700 -6.31 0.78 -1.92
CA ARG A 700 -7.39 1.68 -2.34
C ARG A 700 -6.77 2.98 -2.81
N LEU A 701 -7.27 3.52 -3.91
CA LEU A 701 -6.85 4.77 -4.51
C LEU A 701 -7.99 5.77 -4.34
N ILE A 702 -7.74 6.85 -3.60
CA ILE A 702 -8.68 7.97 -3.41
C ILE A 702 -7.98 9.22 -3.93
N THR A 703 -8.31 9.66 -5.15
CA THR A 703 -7.59 10.73 -5.85
C THR A 703 -8.54 11.67 -6.60
N GLN A 704 -8.11 12.90 -6.84
CA GLN A 704 -8.87 13.89 -7.60
C GLN A 704 -8.37 14.00 -9.04
N VAL A 705 -9.23 13.64 -9.98
CA VAL A 705 -9.02 13.79 -11.42
C VAL A 705 -9.41 15.21 -11.84
N TYR A 706 -8.41 16.02 -12.18
CA TYR A 706 -8.62 17.40 -12.61
C TYR A 706 -8.94 17.47 -14.12
N LEU A 707 -10.21 17.74 -14.42
CA LEU A 707 -10.77 17.90 -15.76
C LEU A 707 -10.76 19.39 -16.16
N SER A 708 -10.45 19.69 -17.43
CA SER A 708 -10.65 21.03 -18.01
C SER A 708 -10.84 20.91 -19.52
N HIS A 709 -11.81 21.64 -20.06
CA HIS A 709 -12.14 21.60 -21.49
C HIS A 709 -12.75 22.92 -21.99
N THR A 710 -12.68 23.15 -23.30
CA THR A 710 -13.50 24.15 -24.02
C THR A 710 -14.99 23.82 -23.95
N ALA A 711 -15.85 24.82 -24.16
CA ALA A 711 -17.31 24.66 -24.05
C ALA A 711 -17.87 23.64 -25.05
N TRP A 712 -18.82 22.81 -24.59
CA TRP A 712 -19.57 21.86 -25.42
C TRP A 712 -20.98 22.38 -25.70
N THR A 713 -21.56 21.96 -26.84
CA THR A 713 -22.94 22.27 -27.23
C THR A 713 -23.97 21.47 -26.44
N GLU A 714 -23.62 20.24 -26.06
CA GLU A 714 -24.46 19.29 -25.33
C GLU A 714 -23.64 18.54 -24.27
N PRO A 715 -24.26 17.96 -23.23
CA PRO A 715 -23.56 17.07 -22.31
C PRO A 715 -23.16 15.75 -23.00
N CYS A 716 -21.93 15.30 -22.78
CA CYS A 716 -21.38 14.07 -23.35
C CYS A 716 -20.69 13.20 -22.28
N GLN A 717 -20.49 11.92 -22.58
CA GLN A 717 -19.80 10.97 -21.70
C GLN A 717 -18.28 11.01 -21.94
N ILE A 718 -17.49 11.19 -20.88
CA ILE A 718 -16.07 10.80 -20.85
C ILE A 718 -15.95 9.37 -20.33
N GLU A 719 -14.88 8.67 -20.70
CA GLU A 719 -14.55 7.35 -20.10
C GLU A 719 -13.34 7.47 -19.17
N VAL A 720 -13.51 7.05 -17.92
CA VAL A 720 -12.47 7.01 -16.88
C VAL A 720 -12.06 5.55 -16.66
N ARG A 721 -10.76 5.24 -16.74
CA ARG A 721 -10.24 3.88 -16.53
C ARG A 721 -8.86 3.89 -15.88
N LEU A 722 -8.54 2.82 -15.16
CA LEU A 722 -7.24 2.66 -14.50
C LEU A 722 -6.28 1.82 -15.36
N LEU A 723 -5.03 2.28 -15.42
CA LEU A 723 -3.94 1.67 -16.18
C LEU A 723 -2.78 1.28 -15.25
N LEU A 724 -2.11 0.17 -15.56
CA LEU A 724 -0.76 -0.16 -15.07
C LEU A 724 0.26 0.34 -16.10
N ALA A 725 1.15 1.24 -15.69
CA ALA A 725 2.29 1.66 -16.49
C ALA A 725 3.48 0.69 -16.31
N TYR A 726 4.11 0.29 -17.42
CA TYR A 726 5.26 -0.61 -17.45
C TYR A 726 6.37 -0.07 -18.37
N ASN A 727 7.63 -0.27 -17.98
CA ASN A 727 8.76 0.25 -18.75
C ASN A 727 9.18 -0.72 -19.86
N SER A 728 8.63 -0.52 -21.06
CA SER A 728 8.93 -1.27 -22.29
C SER A 728 10.42 -1.23 -22.71
N ASN A 729 11.23 -0.33 -22.13
CA ASN A 729 12.62 -0.04 -22.51
C ASN A 729 13.67 -0.50 -21.48
N ARG A 730 13.43 -1.57 -20.70
CA ARG A 730 14.45 -2.15 -19.79
C ARG A 730 15.80 -2.43 -20.48
N SER A 731 15.81 -2.75 -21.77
CA SER A 731 17.03 -2.96 -22.58
C SER A 731 17.86 -1.69 -22.84
N LYS A 732 17.30 -0.48 -22.72
CA LYS A 732 18.01 0.80 -22.97
C LYS A 732 18.65 1.40 -21.70
N ALA A 733 18.39 0.84 -20.52
CA ALA A 733 18.89 1.38 -19.25
C ALA A 733 20.43 1.32 -19.08
N SER A 734 21.12 0.51 -19.90
CA SER A 734 22.57 0.26 -19.78
C SER A 734 23.46 1.34 -20.42
N SER A 735 22.92 2.31 -21.18
CA SER A 735 23.71 3.25 -21.98
C SER A 735 23.42 4.73 -21.67
N LYS A 736 23.78 5.18 -20.45
CA LYS A 736 23.82 6.61 -20.12
C LYS A 736 24.96 7.34 -20.86
N ILE A 737 24.67 7.83 -22.06
CA ILE A 737 25.43 8.91 -22.70
C ILE A 737 24.43 10.00 -23.11
N PRO A 738 24.53 11.23 -22.56
CA PRO A 738 23.68 12.32 -22.99
C PRO A 738 24.09 12.81 -24.39
N LYS A 739 23.13 12.91 -25.30
CA LYS A 739 23.28 13.72 -26.53
C LYS A 739 22.06 14.62 -26.71
N SER A 740 22.36 15.87 -27.01
CA SER A 740 21.42 16.93 -27.33
C SER A 740 21.13 16.97 -28.84
N GLY A 741 20.10 17.74 -29.23
CA GLY A 741 19.93 18.22 -30.60
C GLY A 741 19.03 17.37 -31.50
N TRP A 742 17.75 17.77 -31.56
CA TRP A 742 16.94 17.88 -32.78
C TRP A 742 17.27 16.94 -33.97
N SER A 743 16.47 15.89 -34.12
CA SER A 743 16.26 15.22 -35.42
C SER A 743 14.95 14.43 -35.41
N GLU A 744 13.85 15.06 -35.81
CA GLU A 744 12.63 14.34 -36.20
C GLU A 744 12.81 13.72 -37.59
N SER A 745 12.47 12.44 -37.76
CA SER A 745 11.86 11.85 -38.97
C SER A 745 11.73 10.33 -38.85
N LEU A 746 10.53 9.83 -39.23
CA LEU A 746 10.20 8.50 -39.80
C LEU A 746 10.80 7.22 -39.14
N GLU A 747 10.04 6.17 -38.81
CA GLU A 747 8.62 5.89 -39.02
C GLU A 747 8.00 5.35 -37.72
N ALA A 748 6.92 5.96 -37.25
CA ALA A 748 5.99 5.31 -36.34
C ALA A 748 4.98 4.51 -37.18
N PHE A 749 4.90 3.19 -36.96
CA PHE A 749 3.95 2.34 -37.68
C PHE A 749 2.50 2.73 -37.33
N PRO A 750 1.55 2.64 -38.28
CA PRO A 750 0.21 3.15 -38.08
C PRO A 750 -0.49 2.50 -36.88
N GLN A 751 -0.82 3.35 -35.91
CA GLN A 751 -1.63 3.01 -34.76
C GLN A 751 -3.10 2.88 -35.16
N SER A 752 -3.79 1.96 -34.51
CA SER A 752 -5.24 1.86 -34.43
C SER A 752 -5.56 1.48 -32.99
N ASP A 753 -6.64 2.06 -32.44
CA ASP A 753 -7.19 1.79 -31.12
C ASP A 753 -6.32 2.16 -29.90
N ASN A 754 -6.24 3.47 -29.61
CA ASN A 754 -6.24 4.12 -28.28
C ASN A 754 -5.33 3.58 -27.13
N GLY A 755 -4.35 2.73 -27.42
CA GLY A 755 -3.34 2.25 -26.47
C GLY A 755 -2.12 3.18 -26.43
N ILE A 756 -1.81 3.71 -25.24
CA ILE A 756 -0.61 4.52 -25.02
C ILE A 756 0.55 3.57 -24.67
N GLU A 757 1.68 3.69 -25.37
CA GLU A 757 2.81 2.76 -25.25
C GLU A 757 3.30 2.65 -23.81
N GLY A 758 3.49 1.42 -23.31
CA GLY A 758 3.88 1.17 -21.93
C GLY A 758 2.73 1.25 -20.92
N THR A 759 1.47 1.08 -21.33
CA THR A 759 0.31 0.99 -20.41
C THR A 759 -0.61 -0.20 -20.70
N ILE A 760 -1.20 -0.77 -19.65
CA ILE A 760 -2.19 -1.88 -19.70
C ILE A 760 -3.44 -1.46 -18.91
N PRO A 761 -4.65 -1.48 -19.49
CA PRO A 761 -5.89 -1.24 -18.75
C PRO A 761 -6.21 -2.43 -17.83
N PHE A 762 -6.56 -2.16 -16.56
CA PHE A 762 -6.85 -3.20 -15.57
C PHE A 762 -8.13 -2.95 -14.72
N SER A 763 -8.83 -1.83 -14.95
CA SER A 763 -10.24 -1.67 -14.56
C SER A 763 -11.16 -1.76 -15.78
N LYS A 764 -12.46 -1.98 -15.54
CA LYS A 764 -13.50 -1.62 -16.50
C LYS A 764 -13.52 -0.09 -16.67
N PRO A 765 -13.88 0.45 -17.85
CA PRO A 765 -14.10 1.89 -18.02
C PRO A 765 -15.44 2.29 -17.41
N VAL A 766 -15.44 3.37 -16.61
CA VAL A 766 -16.65 4.03 -16.11
C VAL A 766 -16.97 5.22 -17.00
N LYS A 767 -18.24 5.43 -17.32
CA LYS A 767 -18.70 6.58 -18.11
C LYS A 767 -19.20 7.69 -17.21
N VAL A 768 -18.71 8.91 -17.39
CA VAL A 768 -19.10 10.07 -16.57
C VAL A 768 -19.68 11.14 -17.48
N TYR A 769 -20.91 11.57 -17.19
CA TYR A 769 -21.59 12.58 -18.00
C TYR A 769 -21.17 13.98 -17.56
N ILE A 770 -20.60 14.79 -18.47
CA ILE A 770 -20.06 16.11 -18.14
C ILE A 770 -20.56 17.18 -19.13
N MET A 771 -20.55 18.44 -18.69
CA MET A 771 -21.01 19.58 -19.50
C MET A 771 -20.18 20.85 -19.21
N PRO A 772 -19.07 21.09 -19.94
CA PRO A 772 -18.37 22.36 -19.94
C PRO A 772 -19.25 23.42 -20.64
N LYS A 773 -19.77 24.38 -19.89
CA LYS A 773 -20.60 25.50 -20.37
C LYS A 773 -19.77 26.76 -20.59
N PRO A 774 -20.07 27.60 -21.58
CA PRO A 774 -19.44 28.91 -21.68
C PRO A 774 -19.71 29.75 -20.44
N ALA A 775 -18.74 30.57 -20.03
CA ALA A 775 -18.92 31.52 -18.94
C ALA A 775 -20.12 32.44 -19.23
N ARG A 776 -21.02 32.60 -18.25
CA ARG A 776 -22.06 33.64 -18.31
C ARG A 776 -21.37 35.00 -18.27
N ARG A 777 -21.65 35.82 -19.29
CA ARG A 777 -21.31 37.25 -19.34
C ARG A 777 -22.34 38.06 -18.56
#